data_AF-A0A2N2MGU4-F1
#
_entry.id   AF-A0A2N2MGU4-F1
#
_cell.length_a   1.000
_cell.length_b   1.000
_cell.length_c   1.000
_cell.angle_alpha   90.00
_cell.angle_beta   90.00
_cell.angle_gamma   90.00
#
_symmetry.space_group_name_H-M   'P 1'
#
loop_
_entity.id
_entity.type
_entity.pdbx_description
1 polymer ?
#
loop_
_entity_poly.entity_id
_entity_poly.type
_entity_poly.pdbx_seq_one_letter_code
_entity_poly.pdbx_strand_id
1 'polypeptide(L)'
;MKIKQLILLILIFLFGLLLSIAPEQAWAQAVANSPVYSETTLASGWQDWSYNGININYANTGPVHAGNTSIAVTYTGGWSGLQFGYHGASLDVSAYDTFRFWIHGGTTGSQIIVLQIEGIEQSLTVQANTWTQVDVSLLSLGSPRTVSSISWFNNTAGSQPVFYLDDIAFINSGNPPPPTLPPGSGPALSVDAAADRHPISRYIYGINYASESVAADLRLPVRRWGGNSTTRYNWQLDIHNTGSDWYYENIPEENAHPELLPNGSAADRFVEQDRRTNTETLLTVPLIGWTPKARKESHPYDCGFKVSLYGAQDSVDEWDTDCGNGELGGNPLTGNDPHDTSVEITPAFVSSWVNHLVTKYGAAANGGVMFYNLDNEPMLWNSTHRDVHPDPVTYDEIRDRTWAYAAAIKAADPTAKTLGPVVWGWCAYFYSAADGCTPGADRQAHGNLDFIEWYLQQMHAYEQQHDVRILDYLDVHIYPQVNGVYSENLGSASVQAARLRSTRQLWDASYVHEGWIGQPVYLIPRMKQWTDNNYPGTQLAITEYNWGALDFMNGALAQADLLGIFGREGLGLATLWGPPDNTNAPGIFAFRMFRNYNGQGAAFGETSLRAISADQEKLAIYAAQRSSGELTLIVINKTALPLTSPLTLTNFQPASTAQVYRYSANNLTAIVREADMAVATSGFSATFPANSITLMIIPVKGTPGVAIFADVPLTYWAWDYIERLYNAGITGGCGANPLIYCPENTVTRAQMAIFLERGMNGSGFSPPSASGAVFDDVAASHWAAAWIEQLADDGITGGCGAGNYCPESPVTRAQMAVFLLKAMHGSSYLPPAVGASSGFSDVPANHWAAAWIKQLAAEDITSGCGAGNYCPDQSVTRAQMAVFLVRAFNLP
;
A
#
# COMPACT_ATOMS: atom_id res chain seq x y z
N MET A 1 -11.57 -62.12 -33.60
CA MET A 1 -10.66 -61.37 -32.70
C MET A 1 -11.07 -59.89 -32.69
N LYS A 2 -12.09 -59.50 -31.90
CA LYS A 2 -12.52 -58.10 -31.62
C LYS A 2 -13.79 -58.03 -30.72
N ILE A 3 -13.90 -58.91 -29.71
CA ILE A 3 -15.06 -58.92 -28.76
C ILE A 3 -14.60 -59.01 -27.28
N LYS A 4 -13.33 -59.33 -27.00
CA LYS A 4 -12.80 -59.37 -25.61
C LYS A 4 -12.25 -58.04 -25.06
N GLN A 5 -12.18 -56.97 -25.85
CA GLN A 5 -11.74 -55.63 -25.39
C GLN A 5 -12.89 -54.65 -25.12
N LEU A 6 -14.14 -54.99 -25.49
CA LEU A 6 -15.30 -54.10 -25.27
C LEU A 6 -16.04 -54.39 -23.94
N ILE A 7 -15.84 -55.58 -23.37
CA ILE A 7 -16.50 -55.99 -22.11
C ILE A 7 -15.74 -55.47 -20.86
N LEU A 8 -14.44 -55.14 -20.99
CA LEU A 8 -13.65 -54.60 -19.88
C LEU A 8 -13.84 -53.08 -19.67
N LEU A 9 -14.29 -52.35 -20.71
CA LEU A 9 -14.55 -50.91 -20.59
C LEU A 9 -15.96 -50.55 -20.10
N ILE A 10 -16.95 -51.45 -20.27
CA ILE A 10 -18.34 -51.20 -19.86
C ILE A 10 -18.57 -51.52 -18.36
N LEU A 11 -17.75 -52.39 -17.76
CA LEU A 11 -17.82 -52.67 -16.32
C LEU A 11 -17.19 -51.58 -15.43
N ILE A 12 -16.41 -50.65 -16.00
CA ILE A 12 -15.82 -49.52 -15.26
C ILE A 12 -16.79 -48.31 -15.22
N PHE A 13 -17.81 -48.27 -16.09
CA PHE A 13 -18.72 -47.14 -16.21
C PHE A 13 -20.07 -47.29 -15.47
N LEU A 14 -20.32 -48.43 -14.80
CA LEU A 14 -21.62 -48.73 -14.16
C LEU A 14 -21.56 -48.92 -12.63
N PHE A 15 -20.44 -48.58 -12.00
CA PHE A 15 -20.30 -48.54 -10.52
C PHE A 15 -20.02 -47.12 -9.98
N GLY A 16 -20.35 -46.08 -10.76
CA GLY A 16 -20.11 -44.67 -10.40
C GLY A 16 -21.37 -43.85 -10.12
N LEU A 17 -22.56 -44.46 -10.07
CA LEU A 17 -23.81 -43.78 -9.72
C LEU A 17 -24.52 -44.59 -8.62
N LEU A 18 -24.29 -44.19 -7.37
CA LEU A 18 -25.13 -44.33 -6.17
C LEU A 18 -24.24 -44.44 -4.93
N LEU A 19 -23.76 -43.29 -4.43
CA LEU A 19 -23.38 -43.12 -3.02
C LEU A 19 -23.57 -41.65 -2.64
N SER A 20 -24.68 -41.44 -1.92
CA SER A 20 -24.95 -40.42 -0.92
C SER A 20 -23.93 -39.29 -0.74
N ILE A 21 -24.43 -38.09 -1.03
CA ILE A 21 -24.11 -36.79 -0.42
C ILE A 21 -23.65 -36.93 1.04
N ALA A 22 -22.35 -36.71 1.26
CA ALA A 22 -21.77 -36.32 2.54
C ALA A 22 -20.87 -35.10 2.26
N PRO A 23 -20.80 -34.11 3.16
CA PRO A 23 -19.96 -32.94 2.92
C PRO A 23 -18.49 -33.38 2.89
N GLU A 24 -17.76 -33.00 1.84
CA GLU A 24 -16.29 -33.07 1.84
C GLU A 24 -15.78 -32.11 2.92
N GLN A 25 -15.47 -32.67 4.10
CA GLN A 25 -14.45 -32.08 4.95
C GLN A 25 -13.13 -32.21 4.19
N ALA A 26 -12.59 -31.08 3.72
CA ALA A 26 -11.22 -31.00 3.29
C ALA A 26 -10.34 -31.44 4.47
N TRP A 27 -9.71 -32.60 4.35
CA TRP A 27 -8.68 -33.02 5.29
C TRP A 27 -7.45 -32.13 5.03
N ALA A 28 -7.18 -31.20 5.95
CA ALA A 28 -5.92 -30.47 5.96
C ALA A 28 -4.77 -31.49 6.03
N GLN A 29 -3.84 -31.47 5.09
CA GLN A 29 -2.59 -32.21 5.22
C GLN A 29 -1.88 -31.72 6.49
N ALA A 30 -1.50 -32.65 7.37
CA ALA A 30 -0.70 -32.32 8.55
C ALA A 30 0.64 -31.70 8.10
N VAL A 31 0.88 -30.45 8.48
CA VAL A 31 2.16 -29.78 8.24
C VAL A 31 3.23 -30.48 9.09
N ALA A 32 4.33 -30.89 8.46
CA ALA A 32 5.45 -31.49 9.17
C ALA A 32 6.15 -30.47 10.08
N ASN A 33 6.52 -30.87 11.30
CA ASN A 33 7.28 -30.03 12.24
C ASN A 33 8.56 -29.49 11.58
N SER A 34 8.93 -28.24 11.90
CA SER A 34 10.23 -27.67 11.54
C SER A 34 11.21 -27.81 12.71
N PRO A 35 12.12 -28.80 12.72
CA PRO A 35 13.09 -28.96 13.79
C PRO A 35 14.09 -27.80 13.82
N VAL A 36 14.52 -27.44 15.03
CA VAL A 36 15.68 -26.57 15.30
C VAL A 36 16.87 -27.42 15.76
N TYR A 37 16.60 -28.45 16.58
CA TYR A 37 17.56 -29.44 17.02
C TYR A 37 16.85 -30.79 17.18
N SER A 38 17.46 -31.88 16.71
CA SER A 38 16.81 -33.19 16.80
C SER A 38 17.75 -34.38 16.99
N GLU A 39 19.01 -34.21 17.41
CA GLU A 39 19.88 -35.29 17.92
C GLU A 39 21.26 -34.69 18.29
N THR A 40 22.23 -34.60 17.39
CA THR A 40 23.62 -34.18 17.68
C THR A 40 24.01 -32.87 17.02
N THR A 41 23.15 -32.31 16.17
CA THR A 41 23.42 -31.11 15.38
C THR A 41 22.15 -30.27 15.26
N LEU A 42 22.35 -28.96 15.04
CA LEU A 42 21.26 -28.06 14.66
C LEU A 42 20.72 -28.45 13.29
N ALA A 43 19.40 -28.27 13.10
CA ALA A 43 18.74 -28.53 11.84
C ALA A 43 19.22 -27.58 10.73
N SER A 44 19.03 -27.99 9.48
CA SER A 44 19.45 -27.20 8.31
C SER A 44 18.91 -25.76 8.38
N GLY A 45 19.81 -24.79 8.22
CA GLY A 45 19.50 -23.36 8.28
C GLY A 45 19.79 -22.71 9.64
N TRP A 46 19.83 -23.49 10.72
CA TRP A 46 20.15 -23.00 12.06
C TRP A 46 21.66 -23.06 12.35
N GLN A 47 22.16 -22.03 13.03
CA GLN A 47 23.56 -21.90 13.43
C GLN A 47 23.67 -21.47 14.90
N ASP A 48 24.76 -21.86 15.54
CA ASP A 48 25.09 -21.45 16.90
C ASP A 48 25.68 -20.03 16.88
N TRP A 49 24.92 -19.07 17.41
CA TRP A 49 25.30 -17.67 17.60
C TRP A 49 25.44 -17.33 19.10
N SER A 50 25.72 -18.33 19.92
CA SER A 50 25.87 -18.16 21.37
C SER A 50 27.00 -17.19 21.71
N TYR A 51 26.84 -16.46 22.81
CA TYR A 51 27.71 -15.35 23.17
C TYR A 51 28.05 -15.34 24.67
N ASN A 52 29.10 -14.57 25.01
CA ASN A 52 29.69 -14.45 26.35
C ASN A 52 30.18 -15.81 26.93
N GLY A 53 30.30 -15.92 28.25
CA GLY A 53 30.87 -17.09 28.92
C GLY A 53 29.90 -18.28 28.96
N ILE A 54 30.02 -19.20 28.01
CA ILE A 54 29.16 -20.38 27.88
C ILE A 54 29.97 -21.62 27.47
N ASN A 55 29.60 -22.78 27.99
CA ASN A 55 30.05 -24.09 27.53
C ASN A 55 28.85 -24.89 27.02
N ILE A 56 28.92 -25.38 25.79
CA ILE A 56 27.84 -26.12 25.12
C ILE A 56 28.35 -27.49 24.70
N ASN A 57 27.59 -28.55 25.00
CA ASN A 57 27.86 -29.91 24.55
C ASN A 57 26.62 -30.48 23.85
N TYR A 58 26.65 -30.49 22.51
CA TYR A 58 25.59 -31.06 21.65
C TYR A 58 25.58 -32.61 21.61
N ALA A 59 26.62 -33.26 22.15
CA ALA A 59 26.77 -34.72 22.15
C ALA A 59 26.55 -35.32 23.55
N ASN A 60 25.76 -34.65 24.40
CA ASN A 60 25.49 -35.14 25.75
C ASN A 60 24.56 -36.37 25.71
N THR A 61 24.99 -37.50 26.27
CA THR A 61 24.24 -38.77 26.22
C THR A 61 23.39 -39.02 27.48
N GLY A 62 23.25 -38.05 28.38
CA GLY A 62 22.46 -38.20 29.61
C GLY A 62 22.54 -36.98 30.53
N PRO A 63 21.40 -36.47 31.06
CA PRO A 63 20.01 -36.86 30.76
C PRO A 63 19.60 -36.52 29.31
N VAL A 64 18.74 -37.35 28.71
CA VAL A 64 18.17 -37.21 27.35
C VAL A 64 16.66 -37.40 27.47
N HIS A 65 15.85 -36.60 26.77
CA HIS A 65 14.40 -36.71 26.80
C HIS A 65 13.93 -37.76 25.78
N ALA A 66 14.35 -37.63 24.53
CA ALA A 66 14.08 -38.55 23.44
C ALA A 66 15.35 -38.71 22.56
N GLY A 67 15.42 -39.80 21.79
CA GLY A 67 16.61 -40.06 20.95
C GLY A 67 17.83 -40.49 21.77
N ASN A 68 19.04 -40.10 21.33
CA ASN A 68 20.31 -40.52 21.92
C ASN A 68 21.07 -39.40 22.63
N THR A 69 20.79 -38.15 22.31
CA THR A 69 21.55 -37.00 22.81
C THR A 69 20.67 -35.79 23.09
N SER A 70 21.11 -34.96 24.04
CA SER A 70 20.55 -33.65 24.36
C SER A 70 21.64 -32.57 24.31
N ILE A 71 21.25 -31.30 24.39
CA ILE A 71 22.20 -30.18 24.52
C ILE A 71 22.46 -29.94 26.00
N ALA A 72 23.69 -30.08 26.47
CA ALA A 72 24.08 -29.62 27.82
C ALA A 72 24.71 -28.23 27.76
N VAL A 73 24.21 -27.30 28.58
CA VAL A 73 24.59 -25.89 28.56
C VAL A 73 24.98 -25.44 29.95
N THR A 74 26.16 -24.83 30.09
CA THR A 74 26.63 -24.22 31.35
C THR A 74 27.02 -22.78 31.10
N TYR A 75 26.41 -21.84 31.82
CA TYR A 75 26.85 -20.44 31.81
C TYR A 75 28.02 -20.26 32.77
N THR A 76 29.19 -19.91 32.24
CA THR A 76 30.41 -19.68 33.02
C THR A 76 30.58 -18.22 33.43
N GLY A 77 29.76 -17.32 32.89
CA GLY A 77 29.69 -15.89 33.24
C GLY A 77 28.25 -15.36 33.23
N GLY A 78 28.09 -14.10 33.67
CA GLY A 78 26.84 -13.38 33.59
C GLY A 78 26.49 -12.93 32.17
N TRP A 79 25.21 -12.66 31.92
CA TRP A 79 24.71 -12.17 30.62
C TRP A 79 25.02 -13.11 29.44
N SER A 80 25.25 -14.39 29.69
CA SER A 80 25.53 -15.41 28.66
C SER A 80 24.26 -15.96 28.02
N GLY A 81 24.32 -16.25 26.72
CA GLY A 81 23.18 -16.76 25.96
C GLY A 81 23.55 -17.94 25.08
N LEU A 82 22.76 -19.01 25.14
CA LEU A 82 22.67 -20.00 24.07
C LEU A 82 21.75 -19.40 23.02
N GLN A 83 22.26 -19.10 21.83
CA GLN A 83 21.46 -18.50 20.77
C GLN A 83 21.59 -19.29 19.48
N PHE A 84 20.45 -19.59 18.86
CA PHE A 84 20.38 -20.15 17.53
C PHE A 84 19.84 -19.11 16.56
N GLY A 85 20.59 -18.84 15.49
CA GLY A 85 20.19 -17.94 14.42
C GLY A 85 19.93 -18.66 13.11
N TYR A 86 19.09 -18.09 12.25
CA TYR A 86 18.76 -18.65 10.96
C TYR A 86 19.53 -17.96 9.82
N HIS A 87 20.34 -18.72 9.07
CA HIS A 87 21.24 -18.21 8.03
C HIS A 87 20.50 -17.60 6.81
N GLY A 88 19.20 -17.89 6.63
CA GLY A 88 18.37 -17.36 5.54
C GLY A 88 17.72 -16.00 5.83
N ALA A 89 18.30 -15.17 6.68
CA ALA A 89 17.71 -14.00 7.34
C ALA A 89 16.58 -14.32 8.33
N SER A 90 15.60 -15.15 7.95
CA SER A 90 14.56 -15.65 8.87
C SER A 90 13.89 -16.93 8.35
N LEU A 91 13.31 -17.72 9.26
CA LEU A 91 12.48 -18.89 8.97
C LEU A 91 11.01 -18.45 8.87
N ASP A 92 10.31 -18.78 7.78
CA ASP A 92 8.84 -18.61 7.71
C ASP A 92 8.16 -19.65 8.63
N VAL A 93 7.47 -19.15 9.65
CA VAL A 93 6.77 -19.96 10.66
C VAL A 93 5.25 -19.91 10.53
N SER A 94 4.72 -19.36 9.43
CA SER A 94 3.28 -19.16 9.21
C SER A 94 2.46 -20.45 9.21
N ALA A 95 3.11 -21.60 9.00
CA ALA A 95 2.48 -22.92 9.01
C ALA A 95 2.43 -23.58 10.40
N TYR A 96 2.96 -22.93 11.44
CA TYR A 96 3.10 -23.45 12.81
C TYR A 96 2.28 -22.63 13.81
N ASP A 97 1.92 -23.23 14.95
CA ASP A 97 1.15 -22.57 16.02
C ASP A 97 1.93 -22.44 17.34
N THR A 98 2.99 -23.24 17.49
CA THR A 98 3.70 -23.43 18.75
C THR A 98 5.19 -23.59 18.49
N PHE A 99 6.01 -22.89 19.26
CA PHE A 99 7.42 -23.22 19.45
C PHE A 99 7.55 -24.13 20.68
N ARG A 100 8.11 -25.32 20.50
CA ARG A 100 8.22 -26.35 21.55
C ARG A 100 9.67 -26.75 21.79
N PHE A 101 10.01 -26.95 23.05
CA PHE A 101 11.23 -27.63 23.46
C PHE A 101 11.06 -28.29 24.83
N TRP A 102 12.01 -29.15 25.19
CA TRP A 102 12.09 -29.74 26.52
C TRP A 102 13.30 -29.18 27.27
N ILE A 103 13.15 -28.95 28.57
CA ILE A 103 14.21 -28.42 29.44
C ILE A 103 14.36 -29.22 30.73
N HIS A 104 15.59 -29.44 31.18
CA HIS A 104 15.92 -30.16 32.41
C HIS A 104 17.01 -29.42 33.20
N GLY A 105 16.78 -29.16 34.50
CA GLY A 105 17.65 -28.34 35.34
C GLY A 105 18.87 -29.03 35.96
N GLY A 106 19.24 -30.22 35.47
CA GLY A 106 20.28 -31.05 36.09
C GLY A 106 19.92 -31.45 37.51
N THR A 107 20.93 -31.68 38.36
CA THR A 107 20.70 -32.11 39.75
C THR A 107 20.24 -30.98 40.67
N THR A 108 20.49 -29.72 40.29
CA THR A 108 20.25 -28.53 41.12
C THR A 108 18.93 -27.84 40.82
N GLY A 109 18.55 -27.70 39.54
CA GLY A 109 17.43 -26.86 39.12
C GLY A 109 17.64 -25.38 39.46
N SER A 110 16.55 -24.60 39.40
CA SER A 110 16.51 -23.16 39.77
C SER A 110 17.43 -22.23 38.96
N GLN A 111 17.90 -22.68 37.79
CA GLN A 111 18.54 -21.79 36.82
C GLN A 111 17.57 -20.67 36.43
N ILE A 112 18.09 -19.45 36.34
CA ILE A 112 17.35 -18.29 35.84
C ILE A 112 17.59 -18.24 34.34
N ILE A 113 16.64 -18.76 33.57
CA ILE A 113 16.70 -18.79 32.11
C ILE A 113 15.57 -17.95 31.57
N VAL A 114 15.90 -16.99 30.71
CA VAL A 114 14.93 -16.23 29.94
C VAL A 114 14.99 -16.72 28.50
N LEU A 115 13.87 -17.24 28.01
CA LEU A 115 13.70 -17.51 26.60
C LEU A 115 13.42 -16.19 25.89
N GLN A 116 14.07 -15.95 24.77
CA GLN A 116 13.83 -14.81 23.89
C GLN A 116 13.59 -15.29 22.46
N ILE A 117 12.50 -14.84 21.85
CA ILE A 117 12.17 -15.08 20.43
C ILE A 117 11.73 -13.74 19.84
N GLU A 118 12.41 -13.24 18.80
CA GLU A 118 12.13 -11.93 18.18
C GLU A 118 11.99 -10.77 19.19
N GLY A 119 12.84 -10.78 20.23
CA GLY A 119 12.86 -9.75 21.28
C GLY A 119 11.78 -9.90 22.36
N ILE A 120 10.96 -10.94 22.32
CA ILE A 120 9.96 -11.23 23.35
C ILE A 120 10.55 -12.18 24.38
N GLU A 121 10.57 -11.74 25.63
CA GLU A 121 11.17 -12.47 26.74
C GLU A 121 10.13 -13.23 27.57
N GLN A 122 10.44 -14.48 27.89
CA GLN A 122 9.67 -15.32 28.81
C GLN A 122 10.60 -15.99 29.82
N SER A 123 10.45 -15.68 31.10
CA SER A 123 11.17 -16.37 32.16
C SER A 123 10.69 -17.81 32.30
N LEU A 124 11.63 -18.75 32.35
CA LEU A 124 11.37 -20.17 32.49
C LEU A 124 11.57 -20.61 33.94
N THR A 125 10.71 -21.51 34.40
CA THR A 125 10.95 -22.21 35.67
C THR A 125 11.64 -23.55 35.37
N VAL A 126 12.88 -23.71 35.83
CA VAL A 126 13.67 -24.91 35.55
C VAL A 126 13.70 -25.84 36.77
N GLN A 127 13.17 -27.05 36.60
CA GLN A 127 13.07 -28.05 37.68
C GLN A 127 14.29 -28.96 37.74
N ALA A 128 14.68 -29.34 38.96
CA ALA A 128 15.76 -30.31 39.17
C ALA A 128 15.29 -31.73 38.84
N ASN A 129 16.15 -32.52 38.20
CA ASN A 129 15.96 -33.94 37.90
C ASN A 129 14.64 -34.27 37.17
N THR A 130 14.11 -33.35 36.37
CA THR A 130 12.85 -33.53 35.66
C THR A 130 12.89 -32.81 34.32
N TRP A 131 12.51 -33.51 33.25
CA TRP A 131 12.25 -32.92 31.95
C TRP A 131 10.89 -32.22 31.98
N THR A 132 10.88 -30.95 31.57
CA THR A 132 9.67 -30.13 31.49
C THR A 132 9.48 -29.69 30.05
N GLN A 133 8.30 -29.96 29.48
CA GLN A 133 7.93 -29.44 28.16
C GLN A 133 7.59 -27.96 28.28
N VAL A 134 8.13 -27.15 27.39
CA VAL A 134 7.79 -25.73 27.26
C VAL A 134 7.17 -25.53 25.89
N ASP A 135 5.90 -25.12 25.90
CA ASP A 135 5.16 -24.71 24.71
C ASP A 135 4.99 -23.19 24.76
N VAL A 136 5.49 -22.52 23.73
CA VAL A 136 5.30 -21.09 23.53
C VAL A 136 4.39 -20.91 22.33
N SER A 137 3.20 -20.40 22.59
CA SER A 137 2.25 -20.11 21.51
C SER A 137 2.79 -18.97 20.64
N LEU A 138 2.79 -19.14 19.33
CA LEU A 138 3.19 -18.06 18.41
C LEU A 138 2.22 -16.86 18.51
N LEU A 139 0.96 -17.09 18.92
CA LEU A 139 0.01 -16.03 19.26
C LEU A 139 0.52 -15.15 20.41
N SER A 140 1.11 -15.77 21.45
CA SER A 140 1.69 -15.03 22.58
C SER A 140 2.94 -14.24 22.19
N LEU A 141 3.57 -14.61 21.07
CA LEU A 141 4.69 -13.89 20.46
C LEU A 141 4.23 -12.81 19.45
N GLY A 142 2.96 -12.40 19.49
CA GLY A 142 2.42 -11.39 18.57
C GLY A 142 2.17 -11.91 17.15
N SER A 143 2.09 -13.24 16.99
CA SER A 143 1.87 -13.93 15.72
C SER A 143 2.91 -13.52 14.68
N PRO A 144 4.18 -13.87 14.90
CA PRO A 144 5.24 -13.61 13.92
C PRO A 144 4.98 -14.41 12.66
N ARG A 145 5.24 -13.80 11.50
CA ARG A 145 5.34 -14.58 10.27
C ARG A 145 6.67 -15.32 10.19
N THR A 146 7.76 -14.67 10.57
CA THR A 146 9.10 -15.25 10.49
C THR A 146 9.84 -15.18 11.83
N VAL A 147 10.84 -16.04 12.01
CA VAL A 147 11.74 -16.03 13.17
C VAL A 147 13.18 -16.04 12.68
N SER A 148 13.96 -15.07 13.12
CA SER A 148 15.39 -14.88 12.81
C SER A 148 16.29 -15.54 13.84
N SER A 149 15.91 -15.51 15.13
CA SER A 149 16.72 -16.13 16.19
C SER A 149 15.92 -16.52 17.43
N ILE A 150 16.49 -17.47 18.18
CA ILE A 150 15.95 -17.99 19.43
C ILE A 150 17.08 -18.02 20.45
N SER A 151 16.89 -17.44 21.63
CA SER A 151 17.90 -17.48 22.68
C SER A 151 17.35 -17.97 24.02
N TRP A 152 18.16 -18.75 24.74
CA TRP A 152 18.01 -19.01 26.16
C TRP A 152 19.15 -18.27 26.82
N PHE A 153 18.86 -17.22 27.59
CA PHE A 153 19.89 -16.35 28.15
C PHE A 153 19.79 -16.17 29.67
N ASN A 154 20.95 -15.96 30.27
CA ASN A 154 21.16 -15.65 31.67
C ASN A 154 21.06 -14.15 31.88
N ASN A 155 19.96 -13.66 32.46
CA ASN A 155 19.79 -12.24 32.75
C ASN A 155 20.42 -11.80 34.10
N THR A 156 21.40 -12.54 34.60
CA THR A 156 22.10 -12.24 35.86
C THR A 156 23.60 -12.04 35.63
N ALA A 157 24.28 -11.40 36.59
CA ALA A 157 25.72 -11.17 36.53
C ALA A 157 26.57 -12.41 36.88
N GLY A 158 25.97 -13.50 37.36
CA GLY A 158 26.67 -14.68 37.87
C GLY A 158 26.68 -15.87 36.92
N SER A 159 27.55 -16.85 37.17
CA SER A 159 27.51 -18.16 36.50
C SER A 159 26.32 -18.99 36.96
N GLN A 160 25.92 -19.98 36.17
CA GLN A 160 24.81 -20.88 36.49
C GLN A 160 25.18 -22.35 36.23
N PRO A 161 24.64 -23.30 37.03
CA PRO A 161 24.89 -24.72 36.85
C PRO A 161 24.28 -25.23 35.53
N VAL A 162 24.78 -26.39 35.08
CA VAL A 162 24.35 -27.02 33.82
C VAL A 162 22.83 -27.22 33.76
N PHE A 163 22.24 -26.90 32.61
CA PHE A 163 20.89 -27.31 32.23
C PHE A 163 20.93 -28.01 30.87
N TYR A 164 19.84 -28.68 30.52
CA TYR A 164 19.75 -29.48 29.29
C TYR A 164 18.54 -29.08 28.47
N LEU A 165 18.69 -29.05 27.15
CA LEU A 165 17.62 -28.82 26.18
C LEU A 165 17.50 -29.99 25.22
N ASP A 166 16.29 -30.30 24.80
CA ASP A 166 16.01 -31.39 23.85
C ASP A 166 14.75 -31.12 23.03
N ASP A 167 14.57 -31.86 21.92
CA ASP A 167 13.38 -31.84 21.05
C ASP A 167 12.86 -30.42 20.69
N ILE A 168 13.75 -29.58 20.15
CA ILE A 168 13.46 -28.17 19.86
C ILE A 168 12.87 -28.06 18.45
N ALA A 169 11.63 -27.58 18.31
CA ALA A 169 10.96 -27.46 17.01
C ALA A 169 9.84 -26.41 16.99
N PHE A 170 9.56 -25.88 15.80
CA PHE A 170 8.26 -25.29 15.48
C PHE A 170 7.31 -26.41 15.06
N ILE A 171 6.13 -26.44 15.68
CA ILE A 171 5.15 -27.49 15.45
C ILE A 171 3.81 -26.88 15.08
N ASN A 172 3.08 -27.58 14.20
CA ASN A 172 1.67 -27.35 14.00
C ASN A 172 0.97 -28.40 14.84
N SER A 173 0.64 -28.03 16.08
CA SER A 173 0.11 -28.98 17.05
C SER A 173 -1.28 -29.50 16.67
N GLY A 174 -1.93 -28.91 15.66
CA GLY A 174 -3.30 -29.20 15.27
C GLY A 174 -4.31 -28.84 16.36
N ASN A 175 -3.84 -28.30 17.49
CA ASN A 175 -4.70 -27.75 18.51
C ASN A 175 -5.11 -26.36 18.03
N PRO A 176 -6.42 -26.03 18.07
CA PRO A 176 -6.78 -24.62 17.98
C PRO A 176 -5.96 -23.84 19.02
N PRO A 177 -5.71 -22.53 18.81
CA PRO A 177 -5.14 -21.68 19.85
C PRO A 177 -5.85 -21.98 21.18
N PRO A 178 -5.14 -21.91 22.33
CA PRO A 178 -5.67 -22.32 23.64
C PRO A 178 -7.11 -21.84 23.77
N PRO A 179 -8.03 -22.70 24.29
CA PRO A 179 -9.48 -22.53 24.13
C PRO A 179 -9.83 -21.07 24.26
N THR A 180 -10.42 -20.49 23.20
CA THR A 180 -10.74 -19.07 23.15
C THR A 180 -11.35 -18.70 24.48
N LEU A 181 -10.63 -17.89 25.27
CA LEU A 181 -11.18 -17.37 26.51
C LEU A 181 -12.58 -16.84 26.16
N PRO A 182 -13.61 -17.16 26.96
CA PRO A 182 -14.97 -16.76 26.63
C PRO A 182 -14.97 -15.28 26.26
N PRO A 183 -15.63 -14.88 25.16
CA PRO A 183 -15.55 -13.53 24.66
C PRO A 183 -15.79 -12.52 25.77
N GLY A 184 -14.85 -11.60 25.94
CA GLY A 184 -15.04 -10.47 26.83
C GLY A 184 -16.16 -9.57 26.32
N SER A 185 -16.76 -8.77 27.20
CA SER A 185 -17.62 -7.68 26.76
C SER A 185 -16.75 -6.63 26.06
N GLY A 186 -17.02 -6.38 24.78
CA GLY A 186 -16.41 -5.30 24.03
C GLY A 186 -17.17 -3.97 24.19
N PRO A 187 -16.58 -2.84 23.75
CA PRO A 187 -17.24 -1.54 23.76
C PRO A 187 -18.41 -1.49 22.77
N ALA A 188 -19.42 -0.67 23.06
CA ALA A 188 -20.50 -0.39 22.11
C ALA A 188 -19.97 0.31 20.86
N LEU A 189 -20.44 -0.12 19.69
CA LEU A 189 -20.15 0.46 18.38
C LEU A 189 -21.41 1.13 17.81
N SER A 190 -21.22 2.20 17.05
CA SER A 190 -22.33 2.86 16.34
C SER A 190 -21.88 3.37 14.98
N VAL A 191 -22.78 3.29 14.01
CA VAL A 191 -22.60 3.84 12.66
C VAL A 191 -23.83 4.66 12.29
N ASP A 192 -23.59 5.87 11.79
CA ASP A 192 -24.62 6.74 11.24
C ASP A 192 -24.29 7.04 9.77
N ALA A 193 -25.05 6.43 8.86
CA ALA A 193 -24.77 6.54 7.44
C ALA A 193 -25.12 7.90 6.81
N ALA A 194 -25.74 8.82 7.56
CA ALA A 194 -26.02 10.18 7.08
C ALA A 194 -25.04 11.23 7.65
N ALA A 195 -24.27 10.91 8.68
CA ALA A 195 -23.40 11.86 9.36
C ALA A 195 -21.95 11.83 8.84
N ASP A 196 -21.30 12.99 8.91
CA ASP A 196 -19.87 13.22 8.61
C ASP A 196 -19.41 12.70 7.24
N ARG A 197 -20.31 12.71 6.25
CA ARG A 197 -20.05 12.18 4.91
C ARG A 197 -19.01 13.02 4.17
N HIS A 198 -17.94 12.38 3.70
CA HIS A 198 -16.94 12.99 2.81
C HIS A 198 -16.20 11.91 1.99
N PRO A 199 -15.64 12.27 0.82
CA PRO A 199 -14.88 11.32 0.01
C PRO A 199 -13.60 10.88 0.71
N ILE A 200 -13.28 9.60 0.56
CA ILE A 200 -11.99 9.01 0.91
C ILE A 200 -11.09 9.10 -0.33
N SER A 201 -9.99 9.85 -0.22
CA SER A 201 -9.03 9.91 -1.32
C SER A 201 -8.42 8.53 -1.54
N ARG A 202 -8.39 8.06 -2.80
CA ARG A 202 -7.69 6.81 -3.14
C ARG A 202 -6.19 6.87 -2.81
N TYR A 203 -5.58 8.06 -2.76
CA TYR A 203 -4.14 8.20 -2.57
C TYR A 203 -3.66 8.03 -1.13
N ILE A 204 -4.56 7.81 -0.16
CA ILE A 204 -4.17 7.46 1.23
C ILE A 204 -3.61 6.03 1.35
N TYR A 205 -3.79 5.20 0.32
CA TYR A 205 -3.32 3.82 0.29
C TYR A 205 -1.98 3.69 -0.45
N GLY A 206 -1.17 4.75 -0.47
CA GLY A 206 0.13 4.77 -1.14
C GLY A 206 1.25 4.10 -0.35
N ILE A 207 2.32 3.74 -1.05
CA ILE A 207 3.52 3.10 -0.47
C ILE A 207 4.78 3.65 -1.16
N ASN A 208 5.82 3.97 -0.40
CA ASN A 208 7.14 4.31 -0.94
C ASN A 208 7.83 3.05 -1.46
N TYR A 209 8.41 3.10 -2.66
CA TYR A 209 9.25 2.01 -3.21
C TYR A 209 8.62 0.58 -3.22
N ALA A 210 7.30 0.44 -3.19
CA ALA A 210 6.66 -0.88 -3.31
C ALA A 210 7.18 -1.64 -4.55
N SER A 211 7.45 -2.95 -4.41
CA SER A 211 7.76 -3.78 -5.57
C SER A 211 6.56 -3.91 -6.50
N GLU A 212 6.83 -4.27 -7.76
CA GLU A 212 5.81 -4.44 -8.78
C GLU A 212 4.74 -5.47 -8.36
N SER A 213 5.16 -6.52 -7.63
CA SER A 213 4.24 -7.55 -7.11
C SER A 213 3.27 -7.02 -6.06
N VAL A 214 3.76 -6.21 -5.12
CA VAL A 214 2.93 -5.56 -4.09
C VAL A 214 2.03 -4.51 -4.73
N ALA A 215 2.55 -3.72 -5.67
CA ALA A 215 1.79 -2.72 -6.39
C ALA A 215 0.62 -3.33 -7.18
N ALA A 216 0.87 -4.43 -7.90
CA ALA A 216 -0.15 -5.17 -8.64
C ALA A 216 -1.20 -5.81 -7.71
N ASP A 217 -0.76 -6.47 -6.63
CA ASP A 217 -1.67 -7.12 -5.67
C ASP A 217 -2.62 -6.11 -5.01
N LEU A 218 -2.11 -4.95 -4.61
CA LEU A 218 -2.90 -3.95 -3.91
C LEU A 218 -3.69 -3.02 -4.85
N ARG A 219 -3.46 -3.11 -6.18
CA ARG A 219 -3.88 -2.09 -7.16
C ARG A 219 -3.52 -0.71 -6.62
N LEU A 220 -2.22 -0.58 -6.34
CA LEU A 220 -1.65 0.52 -5.58
C LEU A 220 -1.99 1.85 -6.27
N PRO A 221 -2.61 2.81 -5.57
CA PRO A 221 -3.08 4.02 -6.22
C PRO A 221 -1.98 5.04 -6.46
N VAL A 222 -0.95 5.08 -5.62
CA VAL A 222 0.22 5.96 -5.76
C VAL A 222 1.47 5.30 -5.17
N ARG A 223 2.61 5.45 -5.85
CA ARG A 223 3.92 5.03 -5.36
C ARG A 223 4.87 6.22 -5.33
N ARG A 224 5.60 6.37 -4.22
CA ARG A 224 6.55 7.47 -4.02
C ARG A 224 8.00 7.01 -4.21
N TRP A 225 8.74 7.79 -4.99
CA TRP A 225 10.20 7.79 -5.10
C TRP A 225 10.72 9.06 -4.41
N GLY A 226 11.26 8.91 -3.20
CA GLY A 226 11.66 10.02 -2.33
C GLY A 226 12.63 9.61 -1.21
N GLY A 227 12.75 10.41 -0.16
CA GLY A 227 13.71 10.21 0.92
C GLY A 227 15.08 10.86 0.66
N ASN A 228 16.00 10.72 1.61
CA ASN A 228 17.26 11.46 1.68
C ASN A 228 18.06 11.48 0.37
N SER A 229 18.34 10.32 -0.24
CA SER A 229 19.15 10.25 -1.47
C SER A 229 18.54 11.04 -2.64
N THR A 230 17.21 11.21 -2.68
CA THR A 230 16.53 11.90 -3.80
C THR A 230 16.74 13.40 -3.79
N THR A 231 17.04 14.01 -2.62
CA THR A 231 17.51 15.40 -2.50
C THR A 231 18.74 15.67 -3.35
N ARG A 232 19.57 14.65 -3.58
CA ARG A 232 20.85 14.74 -4.28
C ARG A 232 20.87 13.93 -5.58
N TYR A 233 19.72 13.59 -6.14
CA TYR A 233 19.71 12.81 -7.38
C TYR A 233 19.97 13.69 -8.62
N ASN A 234 20.91 13.25 -9.46
CA ASN A 234 21.14 13.80 -10.79
C ASN A 234 20.50 12.91 -11.86
N TRP A 235 19.33 13.28 -12.36
CA TRP A 235 18.58 12.52 -13.37
C TRP A 235 19.28 12.36 -14.72
N GLN A 236 20.21 13.26 -15.06
CA GLN A 236 20.97 13.19 -16.32
C GLN A 236 22.05 12.12 -16.25
N LEU A 237 22.56 11.88 -15.04
CA LEU A 237 23.67 10.98 -14.79
C LEU A 237 23.22 9.70 -14.10
N ASP A 238 21.98 9.58 -13.62
CA ASP A 238 21.47 8.40 -12.89
C ASP A 238 22.34 8.02 -11.67
N ILE A 239 22.55 9.01 -10.82
CA ILE A 239 23.41 8.93 -9.64
C ILE A 239 22.84 9.79 -8.52
N HIS A 240 22.97 9.34 -7.28
CA HIS A 240 22.62 10.11 -6.09
C HIS A 240 23.83 10.29 -5.17
N ASN A 241 23.74 11.25 -4.25
CA ASN A 241 24.62 11.30 -3.09
C ASN A 241 23.86 10.78 -1.86
N THR A 242 24.48 9.91 -1.07
CA THR A 242 23.86 9.29 0.11
C THR A 242 23.75 10.22 1.32
N GLY A 243 24.42 11.37 1.30
CA GLY A 243 24.52 12.23 2.48
C GLY A 243 25.12 11.50 3.68
N SER A 244 24.73 11.89 4.88
CA SER A 244 25.21 11.27 6.12
C SER A 244 24.77 9.80 6.29
N ASP A 245 23.80 9.32 5.51
CA ASP A 245 23.32 7.93 5.61
C ASP A 245 24.42 6.93 5.24
N TRP A 246 25.32 7.32 4.33
CA TRP A 246 26.46 6.49 3.95
C TRP A 246 27.65 7.34 3.44
N TYR A 247 28.44 7.92 4.36
CA TYR A 247 29.71 8.60 4.08
C TYR A 247 29.71 9.68 2.97
N TYR A 248 28.55 10.29 2.68
CA TYR A 248 28.37 11.34 1.67
C TYR A 248 28.86 10.92 0.28
N GLU A 249 28.69 9.65 -0.08
CA GLU A 249 29.17 9.07 -1.33
C GLU A 249 28.22 9.32 -2.50
N ASN A 250 28.80 9.56 -3.67
CA ASN A 250 28.12 9.56 -4.95
C ASN A 250 28.01 8.12 -5.48
N ILE A 251 26.83 7.51 -5.36
CA ILE A 251 26.59 6.10 -5.74
C ILE A 251 25.72 6.05 -7.01
N PRO A 252 26.19 5.43 -8.10
CA PRO A 252 25.40 5.27 -9.31
C PRO A 252 24.21 4.34 -9.05
N GLU A 253 23.07 4.66 -9.67
CA GLU A 253 21.96 3.70 -9.72
C GLU A 253 22.35 2.50 -10.59
N GLU A 254 21.88 1.31 -10.21
CA GLU A 254 22.06 0.11 -11.03
C GLU A 254 21.35 0.30 -12.37
N ASN A 255 22.12 0.32 -13.45
CA ASN A 255 21.59 0.54 -14.80
C ASN A 255 22.34 -0.34 -15.80
N ALA A 256 21.60 -1.18 -16.54
CA ALA A 256 22.18 -2.06 -17.54
C ALA A 256 22.64 -1.34 -18.81
N HIS A 257 22.13 -0.13 -19.06
CA HIS A 257 22.37 0.66 -20.27
C HIS A 257 22.69 2.14 -19.95
N PRO A 258 23.73 2.42 -19.16
CA PRO A 258 24.08 3.79 -18.77
C PRO A 258 24.48 4.68 -19.96
N GLU A 259 24.84 4.09 -21.10
CA GLU A 259 25.11 4.79 -22.35
C GLU A 259 23.89 5.50 -22.96
N LEU A 260 22.66 5.16 -22.52
CA LEU A 260 21.40 5.73 -23.02
C LEU A 260 20.87 6.89 -22.18
N LEU A 261 21.54 7.21 -21.08
CA LEU A 261 21.10 8.24 -20.15
C LEU A 261 20.88 9.60 -20.83
N PRO A 262 19.83 10.35 -20.43
CA PRO A 262 18.94 10.10 -19.28
C PRO A 262 17.85 9.03 -19.51
N ASN A 263 17.71 8.51 -20.73
CA ASN A 263 16.68 7.50 -21.02
C ASN A 263 16.97 6.21 -20.28
N GLY A 264 15.94 5.69 -19.59
CA GLY A 264 16.06 4.46 -18.83
C GLY A 264 16.79 4.63 -17.51
N SER A 265 16.91 5.87 -17.00
CA SER A 265 17.34 6.18 -15.63
C SER A 265 16.45 5.51 -14.56
N ALA A 266 16.89 5.46 -13.31
CA ALA A 266 16.12 4.91 -12.19
C ALA A 266 14.74 5.56 -12.06
N ALA A 267 14.66 6.88 -12.23
CA ALA A 267 13.39 7.58 -12.25
C ALA A 267 12.49 7.16 -13.42
N ASP A 268 13.05 6.98 -14.63
CA ASP A 268 12.31 6.46 -15.77
C ASP A 268 11.77 5.04 -15.48
N ARG A 269 12.62 4.16 -14.96
CA ARG A 269 12.24 2.77 -14.61
C ARG A 269 11.18 2.73 -13.51
N PHE A 270 11.23 3.67 -12.56
CA PHE A 270 10.22 3.84 -11.52
C PHE A 270 8.85 4.18 -12.13
N VAL A 271 8.79 5.17 -13.04
CA VAL A 271 7.57 5.54 -13.77
C VAL A 271 7.09 4.37 -14.65
N GLU A 272 7.98 3.66 -15.30
CA GLU A 272 7.63 2.52 -16.16
C GLU A 272 6.98 1.37 -15.36
N GLN A 273 7.47 1.06 -14.15
CA GLN A 273 6.82 0.10 -13.25
C GLN A 273 5.42 0.57 -12.84
N ASP A 274 5.27 1.84 -12.48
CA ASP A 274 4.00 2.41 -12.07
C ASP A 274 2.96 2.30 -13.18
N ARG A 275 3.36 2.60 -14.42
CA ARG A 275 2.51 2.44 -15.61
C ARG A 275 2.09 0.99 -15.85
N ARG A 276 2.99 0.01 -15.64
CA ARG A 276 2.64 -1.43 -15.77
C ARG A 276 1.61 -1.89 -14.75
N THR A 277 1.52 -1.21 -13.61
CA THR A 277 0.60 -1.56 -12.50
C THR A 277 -0.59 -0.61 -12.37
N ASN A 278 -0.72 0.38 -13.26
CA ASN A 278 -1.72 1.44 -13.20
C ASN A 278 -1.69 2.23 -11.87
N THR A 279 -0.47 2.46 -11.39
CA THR A 279 -0.16 3.24 -10.19
C THR A 279 0.22 4.66 -10.58
N GLU A 280 -0.21 5.68 -9.83
CA GLU A 280 0.28 7.05 -10.05
C GLU A 280 1.69 7.22 -9.49
N THR A 281 2.54 7.94 -10.20
CA THR A 281 3.89 8.25 -9.73
C THR A 281 3.93 9.55 -8.93
N LEU A 282 4.58 9.48 -7.77
CA LEU A 282 5.06 10.64 -7.01
C LEU A 282 6.60 10.65 -7.00
N LEU A 283 7.21 11.65 -7.64
CA LEU A 283 8.68 11.80 -7.73
C LEU A 283 9.16 12.99 -6.90
N THR A 284 10.26 12.82 -6.16
CA THR A 284 10.99 13.95 -5.57
C THR A 284 11.90 14.62 -6.58
N VAL A 285 11.90 15.96 -6.61
CA VAL A 285 12.86 16.76 -7.38
C VAL A 285 13.77 17.57 -6.44
N PRO A 286 15.06 17.73 -6.77
CA PRO A 286 16.02 18.40 -5.89
C PRO A 286 15.87 19.93 -5.92
N LEU A 287 15.74 20.53 -4.73
CA LEU A 287 15.74 21.98 -4.49
C LEU A 287 17.01 22.44 -3.76
N ILE A 288 17.78 21.53 -3.15
CA ILE A 288 18.95 21.85 -2.32
C ILE A 288 20.04 22.66 -3.06
N GLY A 289 20.06 22.58 -4.40
CA GLY A 289 20.94 23.37 -5.26
C GLY A 289 22.20 22.63 -5.73
N TRP A 290 22.45 21.42 -5.24
CA TRP A 290 23.65 20.64 -5.58
C TRP A 290 23.31 19.18 -5.87
N THR A 291 23.80 18.64 -6.98
CA THR A 291 23.69 17.21 -7.31
C THR A 291 25.05 16.67 -7.78
N PRO A 292 25.30 15.34 -7.73
CA PRO A 292 26.56 14.75 -8.18
C PRO A 292 26.98 15.21 -9.57
N LYS A 293 28.28 15.50 -9.75
CA LYS A 293 28.82 16.03 -11.02
C LYS A 293 29.26 14.97 -12.02
N ALA A 294 29.49 13.74 -11.58
CA ALA A 294 30.05 12.67 -12.40
C ALA A 294 29.58 11.30 -11.93
N ARG A 295 29.31 10.41 -12.88
CA ARG A 295 28.98 9.00 -12.61
C ARG A 295 30.24 8.15 -12.69
N LYS A 296 30.58 7.47 -11.59
CA LYS A 296 31.60 6.42 -11.52
C LYS A 296 30.89 5.09 -11.31
N GLU A 297 31.22 4.09 -12.13
CA GLU A 297 30.56 2.77 -12.13
C GLU A 297 30.97 1.87 -10.98
N SER A 298 32.12 2.16 -10.35
CA SER A 298 32.71 1.32 -9.33
C SER A 298 33.62 2.16 -8.43
N HIS A 299 33.92 1.63 -7.25
CA HIS A 299 34.89 2.21 -6.34
C HIS A 299 36.26 2.49 -7.01
N PRO A 300 36.99 3.51 -6.54
CA PRO A 300 36.61 4.42 -5.46
C PRO A 300 35.61 5.49 -5.92
N TYR A 301 34.56 5.71 -5.13
CA TYR A 301 33.54 6.72 -5.43
C TYR A 301 34.07 8.14 -5.11
N ASP A 302 33.28 9.16 -5.39
CA ASP A 302 33.55 10.50 -4.85
C ASP A 302 32.66 10.71 -3.62
N CYS A 303 33.19 11.35 -2.60
CA CYS A 303 32.48 11.60 -1.35
C CYS A 303 32.83 12.97 -0.76
N GLY A 304 31.88 13.55 -0.02
CA GLY A 304 31.94 14.94 0.45
C GLY A 304 33.11 15.24 1.39
N PHE A 305 33.58 14.23 2.12
CA PHE A 305 34.64 14.36 3.13
C PHE A 305 35.77 13.35 2.90
N LYS A 306 36.53 13.51 1.80
CA LYS A 306 37.71 12.68 1.54
C LYS A 306 38.78 12.80 2.63
N VAL A 307 39.27 11.69 3.15
CA VAL A 307 40.38 11.65 4.13
C VAL A 307 41.66 12.23 3.54
N SER A 308 41.93 11.96 2.26
CA SER A 308 43.06 12.50 1.52
C SER A 308 43.05 14.03 1.37
N LEU A 309 41.88 14.67 1.47
CA LEU A 309 41.71 16.12 1.37
C LEU A 309 41.54 16.80 2.73
N TYR A 310 40.76 16.19 3.62
CA TYR A 310 40.30 16.81 4.88
C TYR A 310 40.92 16.21 6.14
N GLY A 311 41.77 15.19 5.98
CA GLY A 311 42.50 14.56 7.08
C GLY A 311 41.73 13.43 7.77
N ALA A 312 42.27 12.98 8.90
CA ALA A 312 41.72 11.87 9.67
C ALA A 312 40.31 12.19 10.21
N GLN A 313 39.48 11.16 10.26
CA GLN A 313 38.07 11.22 10.65
C GLN A 313 37.73 10.08 11.61
N ASP A 314 36.61 10.21 12.33
CA ASP A 314 36.19 9.25 13.35
C ASP A 314 35.80 7.89 12.77
N SER A 315 35.30 7.89 11.52
CA SER A 315 34.95 6.70 10.78
C SER A 315 35.12 6.91 9.28
N VAL A 316 35.36 5.82 8.56
CA VAL A 316 35.48 5.74 7.11
C VAL A 316 34.71 4.53 6.58
N ASP A 317 34.29 4.56 5.32
CA ASP A 317 33.74 3.38 4.66
C ASP A 317 34.80 2.24 4.68
N GLU A 318 34.37 1.04 5.05
CA GLU A 318 35.20 -0.16 5.08
C GLU A 318 35.64 -0.61 3.67
N TRP A 319 34.88 -0.24 2.63
CA TRP A 319 35.16 -0.55 1.23
C TRP A 319 35.87 0.60 0.49
N ASP A 320 35.80 1.82 1.03
CA ASP A 320 36.50 3.00 0.52
C ASP A 320 37.05 3.85 1.68
N THR A 321 38.22 3.48 2.20
CA THR A 321 38.81 4.16 3.37
C THR A 321 39.20 5.62 3.13
N ASP A 322 39.10 6.11 1.89
CA ASP A 322 39.27 7.54 1.59
C ASP A 322 37.96 8.33 1.81
N CYS A 323 36.81 7.67 1.97
CA CYS A 323 35.53 8.29 2.27
C CYS A 323 35.22 8.28 3.76
N GLY A 324 35.28 9.46 4.38
CA GLY A 324 35.05 9.62 5.80
C GLY A 324 33.67 10.18 6.15
N ASN A 325 33.30 10.04 7.42
CA ASN A 325 32.00 10.45 7.95
C ASN A 325 31.84 11.97 8.17
N GLY A 326 32.86 12.76 7.84
CA GLY A 326 32.89 14.21 8.01
C GLY A 326 33.01 14.67 9.46
N GLU A 327 33.53 13.84 10.38
CA GLU A 327 33.65 14.16 11.80
C GLU A 327 35.03 13.82 12.37
N LEU A 328 35.48 14.59 13.36
CA LEU A 328 36.69 14.30 14.13
C LEU A 328 36.50 14.63 15.62
N GLY A 329 36.67 13.63 16.48
CA GLY A 329 36.42 13.73 17.92
C GLY A 329 34.96 14.05 18.26
N GLY A 330 34.01 13.59 17.44
CA GLY A 330 32.59 13.90 17.52
C GLY A 330 32.20 15.32 17.08
N ASN A 331 33.12 16.05 16.45
CA ASN A 331 32.86 17.40 15.93
C ASN A 331 32.78 17.37 14.40
N PRO A 332 31.75 18.00 13.79
CA PRO A 332 31.66 18.20 12.36
C PRO A 332 32.90 18.88 11.75
N LEU A 333 33.49 18.26 10.73
CA LEU A 333 34.43 18.95 9.83
C LEU A 333 33.71 20.05 9.04
N THR A 334 34.40 21.17 8.80
CA THR A 334 33.84 22.33 8.09
C THR A 334 34.78 22.79 7.00
N GLY A 335 34.25 23.50 6.00
CA GLY A 335 35.03 24.07 4.90
C GLY A 335 35.42 23.07 3.81
N ASN A 336 34.73 21.93 3.71
CA ASN A 336 34.83 21.08 2.54
C ASN A 336 34.27 21.81 1.30
N ASP A 337 34.80 21.52 0.12
CA ASP A 337 34.36 22.10 -1.14
C ASP A 337 33.24 21.24 -1.75
N PRO A 338 31.99 21.74 -1.88
CA PRO A 338 30.91 21.03 -2.56
C PRO A 338 31.28 20.57 -3.97
N HIS A 339 32.19 21.28 -4.65
CA HIS A 339 32.65 20.93 -5.98
C HIS A 339 33.47 19.63 -6.01
N ASP A 340 33.89 19.06 -4.88
CA ASP A 340 34.57 17.77 -4.85
C ASP A 340 33.68 16.64 -5.38
N THR A 341 32.38 16.69 -5.05
CA THR A 341 31.40 15.68 -5.45
C THR A 341 30.34 16.20 -6.40
N SER A 342 30.07 17.51 -6.39
CA SER A 342 28.81 18.05 -6.87
C SER A 342 28.93 19.20 -7.85
N VAL A 343 27.83 19.46 -8.56
CA VAL A 343 27.62 20.59 -9.45
C VAL A 343 26.34 21.31 -9.04
N GLU A 344 26.34 22.63 -9.18
CA GLU A 344 25.17 23.46 -8.91
C GLU A 344 24.04 23.15 -9.90
N ILE A 345 22.81 23.12 -9.40
CA ILE A 345 21.60 23.00 -10.20
C ILE A 345 20.70 24.21 -9.97
N THR A 346 19.82 24.48 -10.92
CA THR A 346 18.88 25.61 -10.89
C THR A 346 17.46 25.11 -11.18
N PRO A 347 16.41 25.94 -11.07
CA PRO A 347 15.07 25.57 -11.51
C PRO A 347 15.01 25.09 -12.97
N ALA A 348 15.94 25.52 -13.83
CA ALA A 348 16.02 25.05 -15.22
C ALA A 348 16.43 23.57 -15.33
N PHE A 349 17.24 23.06 -14.39
CA PHE A 349 17.59 21.64 -14.31
C PHE A 349 16.35 20.78 -14.04
N VAL A 350 15.54 21.18 -13.06
CA VAL A 350 14.28 20.50 -12.70
C VAL A 350 13.24 20.64 -13.80
N SER A 351 13.05 21.84 -14.36
CA SER A 351 12.13 22.04 -15.49
C SER A 351 12.52 21.18 -16.72
N SER A 352 13.82 21.04 -16.99
CA SER A 352 14.30 20.15 -18.07
C SER A 352 13.99 18.67 -17.78
N TRP A 353 14.05 18.26 -16.51
CA TRP A 353 13.67 16.92 -16.10
C TRP A 353 12.16 16.67 -16.27
N VAL A 354 11.33 17.61 -15.80
CA VAL A 354 9.87 17.52 -16.00
C VAL A 354 9.55 17.47 -17.49
N ASN A 355 10.19 18.29 -18.33
CA ASN A 355 10.00 18.24 -19.79
C ASN A 355 10.43 16.89 -20.41
N HIS A 356 11.51 16.27 -19.91
CA HIS A 356 11.91 14.91 -20.32
C HIS A 356 10.79 13.90 -20.00
N LEU A 357 10.26 13.92 -18.78
CA LEU A 357 9.18 13.05 -18.34
C LEU A 357 7.89 13.29 -19.15
N VAL A 358 7.52 14.56 -19.36
CA VAL A 358 6.35 14.95 -20.18
C VAL A 358 6.50 14.49 -21.63
N THR A 359 7.70 14.63 -22.20
CA THR A 359 7.98 14.17 -23.57
C THR A 359 7.86 12.65 -23.69
N LYS A 360 8.29 11.92 -22.66
CA LYS A 360 8.31 10.45 -22.66
C LYS A 360 6.97 9.82 -22.32
N TYR A 361 6.23 10.39 -21.37
CA TYR A 361 5.04 9.78 -20.77
C TYR A 361 3.76 10.62 -20.91
N GLY A 362 3.84 11.82 -21.46
CA GLY A 362 2.75 12.80 -21.49
C GLY A 362 2.74 13.70 -20.24
N ALA A 363 1.96 14.78 -20.31
CA ALA A 363 1.65 15.61 -19.13
C ALA A 363 0.82 14.82 -18.10
N ALA A 364 0.78 15.27 -16.85
CA ALA A 364 0.02 14.65 -15.77
C ALA A 364 -1.47 14.46 -16.13
N ALA A 365 -2.11 15.44 -16.76
CA ALA A 365 -3.50 15.32 -17.24
C ALA A 365 -3.71 14.22 -18.30
N ASN A 366 -2.64 13.74 -18.94
CA ASN A 366 -2.64 12.69 -19.95
C ASN A 366 -1.98 11.39 -19.44
N GLY A 367 -1.97 11.16 -18.12
CA GLY A 367 -1.41 9.94 -17.52
C GLY A 367 0.12 9.94 -17.40
N GLY A 368 0.74 11.12 -17.44
CA GLY A 368 2.15 11.34 -17.09
C GLY A 368 2.40 11.31 -15.57
N VAL A 369 3.58 11.76 -15.15
CA VAL A 369 3.90 11.85 -13.70
C VAL A 369 3.00 12.89 -13.04
N MET A 370 2.16 12.41 -12.11
CA MET A 370 1.11 13.24 -11.50
C MET A 370 1.63 14.14 -10.38
N PHE A 371 2.56 13.66 -9.56
CA PHE A 371 2.95 14.31 -8.32
C PHE A 371 4.46 14.56 -8.25
N TYR A 372 4.84 15.75 -7.78
CA TYR A 372 6.22 16.15 -7.53
C TYR A 372 6.43 16.63 -6.09
N ASN A 373 7.24 15.91 -5.32
CA ASN A 373 7.75 16.40 -4.04
C ASN A 373 8.82 17.47 -4.28
N LEU A 374 8.68 18.59 -3.56
CA LEU A 374 9.63 19.69 -3.56
C LEU A 374 10.76 19.36 -2.57
N ASP A 375 11.67 18.49 -3.02
CA ASP A 375 12.77 17.91 -2.24
C ASP A 375 12.28 16.98 -1.10
N ASN A 376 13.11 16.78 -0.08
CA ASN A 376 12.88 15.93 1.07
C ASN A 376 13.52 16.55 2.32
N GLU A 377 12.73 16.74 3.37
CA GLU A 377 13.18 17.12 4.72
C GLU A 377 14.16 18.31 4.76
N PRO A 378 13.82 19.48 4.19
CA PRO A 378 14.74 20.62 4.07
C PRO A 378 15.30 21.10 5.40
N MET A 379 14.57 20.93 6.50
CA MET A 379 15.03 21.29 7.84
C MET A 379 16.10 20.34 8.42
N LEU A 380 16.51 19.31 7.67
CA LEU A 380 17.62 18.43 7.97
C LEU A 380 18.78 18.55 6.97
N TRP A 381 18.71 19.41 5.94
CA TRP A 381 19.78 19.51 4.95
C TRP A 381 21.16 19.82 5.57
N ASN A 382 21.20 20.64 6.63
CA ASN A 382 22.42 20.96 7.37
C ASN A 382 22.95 19.86 8.29
N SER A 383 22.25 18.73 8.34
CA SER A 383 22.70 17.49 8.97
C SER A 383 22.93 16.43 7.90
N THR A 384 21.87 16.05 7.18
CA THR A 384 21.86 14.96 6.20
C THR A 384 22.75 15.24 5.00
N HIS A 385 22.80 16.48 4.52
CA HIS A 385 23.55 16.90 3.32
C HIS A 385 24.56 18.00 3.64
N ARG A 386 25.17 17.91 4.83
CA ARG A 386 26.14 18.87 5.36
C ARG A 386 27.34 19.09 4.43
N ASP A 387 27.65 18.12 3.58
CA ASP A 387 28.70 18.22 2.56
C ASP A 387 28.45 19.36 1.55
N VAL A 388 27.20 19.74 1.28
CA VAL A 388 26.88 20.80 0.31
C VAL A 388 25.99 21.90 0.84
N HIS A 389 25.27 21.65 1.94
CA HIS A 389 24.39 22.61 2.57
C HIS A 389 24.62 22.58 4.08
N PRO A 390 25.76 23.08 4.60
CA PRO A 390 26.08 23.03 6.03
C PRO A 390 25.34 24.08 6.88
N ASP A 391 24.77 25.11 6.25
CA ASP A 391 24.09 26.19 6.93
C ASP A 391 22.63 25.81 7.25
N PRO A 392 22.12 26.04 8.47
CA PRO A 392 20.74 25.72 8.78
C PRO A 392 19.74 26.49 7.90
N VAL A 393 18.84 25.75 7.25
CA VAL A 393 17.75 26.31 6.42
C VAL A 393 16.87 27.26 7.23
N THR A 394 16.52 28.38 6.61
CA THR A 394 15.64 29.44 7.17
C THR A 394 14.25 29.44 6.53
N TYR A 395 13.31 30.20 7.11
CA TYR A 395 11.97 30.44 6.55
C TYR A 395 12.06 31.01 5.13
N ASP A 396 12.83 32.09 4.96
CA ASP A 396 12.98 32.78 3.68
C ASP A 396 13.62 31.89 2.61
N GLU A 397 14.65 31.11 2.97
CA GLU A 397 15.32 30.23 2.00
C GLU A 397 14.36 29.21 1.40
N ILE A 398 13.60 28.50 2.25
CA ILE A 398 12.70 27.46 1.75
C ILE A 398 11.50 28.04 1.00
N ARG A 399 11.04 29.25 1.36
CA ARG A 399 10.07 30.01 0.56
C ARG A 399 10.62 30.27 -0.84
N ASP A 400 11.81 30.86 -0.94
CA ASP A 400 12.38 31.30 -2.22
C ASP A 400 12.66 30.10 -3.14
N ARG A 401 13.17 29.00 -2.58
CA ARG A 401 13.35 27.73 -3.32
C ARG A 401 12.01 27.16 -3.76
N THR A 402 10.99 27.12 -2.90
CA THR A 402 9.66 26.64 -3.27
C THR A 402 9.09 27.47 -4.42
N TRP A 403 9.09 28.80 -4.31
CA TRP A 403 8.59 29.70 -5.35
C TRP A 403 9.27 29.45 -6.69
N ALA A 404 10.61 29.38 -6.70
CA ALA A 404 11.37 29.22 -7.93
C ALA A 404 11.15 27.84 -8.58
N TYR A 405 11.24 26.75 -7.81
CA TYR A 405 11.20 25.39 -8.35
C TYR A 405 9.78 24.94 -8.65
N ALA A 406 8.81 25.20 -7.77
CA ALA A 406 7.43 24.83 -8.03
C ALA A 406 6.85 25.58 -9.24
N ALA A 407 7.16 26.87 -9.40
CA ALA A 407 6.78 27.61 -10.60
C ALA A 407 7.41 27.04 -11.87
N ALA A 408 8.67 26.59 -11.81
CA ALA A 408 9.34 25.95 -12.95
C ALA A 408 8.73 24.59 -13.33
N ILE A 409 8.26 23.82 -12.33
CA ILE A 409 7.48 22.59 -12.56
C ILE A 409 6.15 22.93 -13.22
N LYS A 410 5.39 23.90 -12.68
CA LYS A 410 4.09 24.33 -13.23
C LYS A 410 4.19 24.92 -14.64
N ALA A 411 5.32 25.55 -14.97
CA ALA A 411 5.57 26.04 -16.32
C ALA A 411 5.85 24.89 -17.31
N ALA A 412 6.49 23.81 -16.88
CA ALA A 412 6.73 22.62 -17.70
C ALA A 412 5.48 21.73 -17.82
N ASP A 413 4.72 21.59 -16.74
CA ASP A 413 3.44 20.89 -16.70
C ASP A 413 2.45 21.59 -15.74
N PRO A 414 1.51 22.40 -16.27
CA PRO A 414 0.52 23.09 -15.45
C PRO A 414 -0.45 22.16 -14.72
N THR A 415 -0.53 20.90 -15.16
CA THR A 415 -1.48 19.90 -14.65
C THR A 415 -0.90 19.01 -13.55
N ALA A 416 0.44 18.96 -13.44
CA ALA A 416 1.14 18.25 -12.38
C ALA A 416 0.86 18.87 -11.01
N LYS A 417 0.96 18.06 -9.95
CA LYS A 417 0.69 18.44 -8.56
C LYS A 417 1.98 18.57 -7.77
N THR A 418 2.18 19.70 -7.09
CA THR A 418 3.36 19.94 -6.25
C THR A 418 3.05 19.77 -4.76
N LEU A 419 3.97 19.12 -4.05
CA LEU A 419 3.84 18.77 -2.64
C LEU A 419 5.05 19.29 -1.87
N GLY A 420 4.81 20.09 -0.82
CA GLY A 420 5.88 20.71 -0.05
C GLY A 420 5.41 21.22 1.32
N PRO A 421 6.32 21.57 2.23
CA PRO A 421 7.77 21.54 2.09
C PRO A 421 8.42 20.19 2.46
N VAL A 422 7.63 19.13 2.67
CA VAL A 422 8.12 17.76 2.95
C VAL A 422 8.92 17.70 4.26
N VAL A 423 8.39 18.30 5.34
CA VAL A 423 9.10 18.42 6.63
C VAL A 423 9.13 17.13 7.43
N TRP A 424 10.25 16.85 8.10
CA TRP A 424 10.56 15.56 8.74
C TRP A 424 9.71 15.17 9.95
N GLY A 425 9.12 16.15 10.66
CA GLY A 425 8.40 15.84 11.88
C GLY A 425 8.16 17.03 12.81
N TRP A 426 7.81 16.70 14.06
CA TRP A 426 7.23 17.61 15.05
C TRP A 426 7.90 18.99 15.13
N CYS A 427 9.23 19.05 15.25
CA CYS A 427 9.95 20.32 15.35
C CYS A 427 9.76 21.19 14.10
N ALA A 428 9.90 20.57 12.94
CA ALA A 428 9.88 21.25 11.64
C ALA A 428 8.46 21.69 11.22
N TYR A 429 7.43 21.32 11.99
CA TYR A 429 6.10 21.92 11.81
C TYR A 429 6.07 23.38 12.29
N PHE A 430 6.89 23.72 13.28
CA PHE A 430 6.84 25.00 13.99
C PHE A 430 8.08 25.88 13.76
N TYR A 431 9.25 25.27 13.58
CA TYR A 431 10.53 25.98 13.56
C TYR A 431 11.36 25.58 12.35
N SER A 432 12.21 26.50 11.90
CA SER A 432 13.24 26.21 10.90
C SER A 432 14.44 25.52 11.54
N ALA A 433 15.35 25.01 10.70
CA ALA A 433 16.62 24.46 11.17
C ALA A 433 17.46 25.53 11.91
N ALA A 434 17.42 26.78 11.44
CA ALA A 434 18.13 27.90 12.08
C ALA A 434 17.69 28.17 13.53
N ASP A 435 16.44 27.83 13.87
CA ASP A 435 15.88 28.01 15.21
C ASP A 435 16.03 26.76 16.12
N GLY A 436 16.42 25.61 15.56
CA GLY A 436 16.86 24.45 16.36
C GLY A 436 15.78 23.81 17.25
N CYS A 437 14.57 23.59 16.74
CA CYS A 437 13.43 22.98 17.46
C CYS A 437 12.92 23.78 18.69
N THR A 438 13.20 25.08 18.75
CA THR A 438 12.70 25.99 19.79
C THR A 438 12.38 27.34 19.15
N PRO A 439 11.53 28.20 19.74
CA PRO A 439 11.38 29.57 19.25
C PRO A 439 12.75 30.27 19.21
N GLY A 440 13.14 30.78 18.04
CA GLY A 440 14.41 31.45 17.83
C GLY A 440 14.29 32.76 17.05
N ALA A 441 15.43 33.22 16.53
CA ALA A 441 15.54 34.53 15.88
C ALA A 441 14.84 34.55 14.51
N ASP A 442 14.86 33.42 13.78
CA ASP A 442 14.23 33.32 12.46
C ASP A 442 12.71 33.44 12.62
N ARG A 443 12.10 32.66 13.52
CA ARG A 443 10.67 32.79 13.85
C ARG A 443 10.29 34.18 14.35
N GLN A 444 11.13 34.83 15.15
CA GLN A 444 10.90 36.21 15.60
C GLN A 444 10.88 37.22 14.44
N ALA A 445 11.77 37.05 13.46
CA ALA A 445 11.80 37.87 12.25
C ALA A 445 10.50 37.72 11.42
N HIS A 446 9.84 36.57 11.52
CA HIS A 446 8.61 36.22 10.81
C HIS A 446 7.33 36.42 11.66
N GLY A 447 7.36 37.38 12.59
CA GLY A 447 6.18 37.77 13.36
C GLY A 447 5.73 36.75 14.41
N ASN A 448 6.62 35.83 14.81
CA ASN A 448 6.34 34.74 15.73
C ASN A 448 5.28 33.74 15.23
N LEU A 449 5.13 33.61 13.91
CA LEU A 449 4.29 32.58 13.31
C LEU A 449 5.01 31.23 13.31
N ASP A 450 4.25 30.16 13.42
CA ASP A 450 4.78 28.80 13.26
C ASP A 450 5.12 28.57 11.78
N PHE A 451 6.16 27.77 11.53
CA PHE A 451 6.74 27.62 10.19
C PHE A 451 5.72 27.24 9.12
N ILE A 452 4.92 26.20 9.34
CA ILE A 452 3.93 25.76 8.34
C ILE A 452 2.86 26.83 8.11
N GLU A 453 2.36 27.50 9.16
CA GLU A 453 1.37 28.57 8.98
C GLU A 453 1.95 29.70 8.12
N TRP A 454 3.16 30.14 8.43
CA TRP A 454 3.86 31.17 7.65
C TRP A 454 4.11 30.71 6.20
N TYR A 455 4.60 29.49 6.01
CA TYR A 455 4.88 28.93 4.69
C TYR A 455 3.63 28.89 3.80
N LEU A 456 2.50 28.43 4.34
CA LEU A 456 1.21 28.43 3.63
C LEU A 456 0.78 29.85 3.21
N GLN A 457 0.92 30.84 4.11
CA GLN A 457 0.63 32.24 3.77
C GLN A 457 1.51 32.74 2.62
N GLN A 458 2.79 32.35 2.59
CA GLN A 458 3.68 32.75 1.49
C GLN A 458 3.30 32.09 0.16
N MET A 459 2.88 30.83 0.17
CA MET A 459 2.43 30.16 -1.06
C MET A 459 1.10 30.70 -1.57
N HIS A 460 0.20 31.09 -0.67
CA HIS A 460 -1.04 31.77 -1.04
C HIS A 460 -0.79 33.16 -1.62
N ALA A 461 0.12 33.94 -1.01
CA ALA A 461 0.52 35.25 -1.51
C ALA A 461 1.13 35.16 -2.93
N TYR A 462 1.93 34.11 -3.19
CA TYR A 462 2.43 33.84 -4.53
C TYR A 462 1.30 33.59 -5.53
N GLU A 463 0.33 32.71 -5.20
CA GLU A 463 -0.82 32.44 -6.09
C GLU A 463 -1.62 33.72 -6.37
N GLN A 464 -1.88 34.55 -5.35
CA GLN A 464 -2.58 35.83 -5.53
C GLN A 464 -1.83 36.80 -6.44
N GLN A 465 -0.50 36.80 -6.41
CA GLN A 465 0.33 37.68 -7.22
C GLN A 465 0.49 37.18 -8.66
N HIS A 466 0.53 35.87 -8.86
CA HIS A 466 0.93 35.25 -10.12
C HIS A 466 -0.18 34.49 -10.84
N ASP A 467 -1.35 34.30 -10.21
CA ASP A 467 -2.48 33.50 -10.72
C ASP A 467 -2.08 32.05 -11.03
N VAL A 468 -1.12 31.51 -10.25
CA VAL A 468 -0.61 30.14 -10.38
C VAL A 468 -0.50 29.49 -9.01
N ARG A 469 -1.22 28.38 -8.83
CA ARG A 469 -1.08 27.52 -7.64
C ARG A 469 0.22 26.72 -7.71
N ILE A 470 1.16 27.06 -6.83
CA ILE A 470 2.46 26.38 -6.72
C ILE A 470 2.54 25.34 -5.58
N LEU A 471 1.49 25.21 -4.78
CA LEU A 471 1.38 24.18 -3.74
C LEU A 471 -0.02 23.54 -3.82
N ASP A 472 -0.09 22.28 -4.24
CA ASP A 472 -1.34 21.52 -4.26
C ASP A 472 -1.54 20.74 -2.95
N TYR A 473 -0.45 20.25 -2.35
CA TYR A 473 -0.48 19.58 -1.05
C TYR A 473 0.53 20.22 -0.09
N LEU A 474 0.07 20.54 1.12
CA LEU A 474 0.95 20.61 2.27
C LEU A 474 1.43 19.20 2.57
N ASP A 475 2.74 19.00 2.63
CA ASP A 475 3.34 17.70 2.84
C ASP A 475 4.23 17.64 4.08
N VAL A 476 4.00 16.63 4.90
CA VAL A 476 4.67 16.41 6.19
C VAL A 476 4.97 14.93 6.37
N HIS A 477 6.07 14.61 7.05
CA HIS A 477 6.37 13.27 7.51
C HIS A 477 5.96 13.10 8.98
N ILE A 478 5.65 11.87 9.38
CA ILE A 478 5.42 11.54 10.79
C ILE A 478 5.87 10.12 11.12
N TYR A 479 6.76 10.04 12.10
CA TYR A 479 7.18 8.79 12.74
C TYR A 479 6.86 8.83 14.24
N PRO A 480 6.39 7.72 14.84
CA PRO A 480 6.08 7.69 16.27
C PRO A 480 7.34 7.88 17.10
N GLN A 481 7.37 8.98 17.88
CA GLN A 481 8.48 9.30 18.77
C GLN A 481 8.43 8.54 20.12
N VAL A 482 7.64 7.48 20.21
CA VAL A 482 7.57 6.62 21.39
C VAL A 482 8.66 5.55 21.26
N ASN A 483 9.52 5.43 22.27
CA ASN A 483 10.71 4.57 22.22
C ASN A 483 10.35 3.13 21.81
N GLY A 484 11.03 2.65 20.75
CA GLY A 484 10.89 1.29 20.22
C GLY A 484 9.67 1.03 19.33
N VAL A 485 8.75 2.00 19.16
CA VAL A 485 7.56 1.79 18.30
C VAL A 485 7.96 1.69 16.83
N TYR A 486 8.69 2.67 16.31
CA TYR A 486 9.29 2.57 14.97
C TYR A 486 10.49 1.64 15.02
N SER A 487 10.27 0.38 14.68
CA SER A 487 11.26 -0.69 14.62
C SER A 487 10.74 -1.80 13.73
N GLU A 488 11.62 -2.51 13.04
CA GLU A 488 11.27 -3.77 12.36
C GLU A 488 10.89 -4.85 13.38
N ASN A 489 11.45 -4.78 14.59
CA ASN A 489 11.15 -5.71 15.68
C ASN A 489 9.79 -5.42 16.32
N LEU A 490 9.12 -6.49 16.75
CA LEU A 490 7.84 -6.39 17.45
C LEU A 490 7.95 -5.58 18.76
N GLY A 491 9.06 -5.77 19.49
CA GLY A 491 9.32 -5.13 20.77
C GLY A 491 8.54 -5.74 21.94
N SER A 492 8.78 -5.20 23.14
CA SER A 492 8.11 -5.67 24.37
C SER A 492 6.59 -5.45 24.35
N ALA A 493 5.87 -6.09 25.26
CA ALA A 493 4.42 -5.90 25.38
C ALA A 493 4.00 -4.44 25.59
N SER A 494 4.83 -3.63 26.27
CA SER A 494 4.58 -2.19 26.43
C SER A 494 4.75 -1.42 25.13
N VAL A 495 5.76 -1.76 24.32
CA VAL A 495 5.97 -1.19 22.97
C VAL A 495 4.82 -1.56 22.05
N GLN A 496 4.38 -2.82 22.06
CA GLN A 496 3.24 -3.29 21.27
C GLN A 496 1.95 -2.54 21.63
N ALA A 497 1.70 -2.33 22.92
CA ALA A 497 0.55 -1.56 23.38
C ALA A 497 0.65 -0.07 23.00
N ALA A 498 1.84 0.52 23.13
CA ALA A 498 2.10 1.89 22.71
C ALA A 498 1.96 2.09 21.19
N ARG A 499 2.38 1.11 20.37
CA ARG A 499 2.19 1.12 18.92
C ARG A 499 0.72 1.27 18.54
N LEU A 500 -0.16 0.50 19.17
CA LEU A 500 -1.61 0.52 18.89
C LEU A 500 -2.34 1.76 19.44
N ARG A 501 -1.86 2.35 20.54
CA ARG A 501 -2.44 3.58 21.13
C ARG A 501 -1.94 4.85 20.44
N SER A 502 -0.67 4.89 20.06
CA SER A 502 -0.02 6.10 19.53
C SER A 502 -0.55 6.56 18.17
N THR A 503 -1.29 5.72 17.44
CA THR A 503 -2.03 6.16 16.23
C THR A 503 -3.01 7.31 16.53
N ARG A 504 -3.47 7.44 17.79
CA ARG A 504 -4.27 8.58 18.28
C ARG A 504 -3.59 9.93 18.06
N GLN A 505 -2.26 9.99 17.96
CA GLN A 505 -1.53 11.23 17.70
C GLN A 505 -1.94 11.92 16.38
N LEU A 506 -2.55 11.18 15.45
CA LEU A 506 -3.01 11.72 14.19
C LEU A 506 -4.33 12.49 14.28
N TRP A 507 -5.17 12.25 15.29
CA TRP A 507 -6.56 12.73 15.30
C TRP A 507 -7.15 13.08 16.66
N ASP A 508 -6.55 12.67 17.77
CA ASP A 508 -7.14 12.82 19.10
C ASP A 508 -6.48 13.95 19.89
N ALA A 509 -7.21 15.06 20.08
CA ALA A 509 -6.71 16.23 20.82
C ALA A 509 -6.47 15.95 22.31
N SER A 510 -7.04 14.87 22.85
CA SER A 510 -6.86 14.45 24.25
C SER A 510 -5.67 13.51 24.46
N TYR A 511 -5.11 12.94 23.38
CA TYR A 511 -3.96 12.04 23.49
C TYR A 511 -2.67 12.85 23.66
N VAL A 512 -2.10 12.79 24.85
CA VAL A 512 -0.76 13.31 25.13
C VAL A 512 0.27 12.30 24.64
N HIS A 513 1.17 12.73 23.77
CA HIS A 513 2.22 11.87 23.20
C HIS A 513 3.10 11.23 24.30
N GLU A 514 3.29 9.91 24.23
CA GLU A 514 4.00 9.12 25.25
C GLU A 514 5.54 9.17 25.15
N GLY A 515 6.08 9.88 24.15
CA GLY A 515 7.51 10.12 23.94
C GLY A 515 7.96 11.51 24.40
N TRP A 516 9.08 11.97 23.85
CA TRP A 516 9.67 13.26 24.22
C TRP A 516 8.78 14.48 23.89
N ILE A 517 7.86 14.34 22.93
CA ILE A 517 6.93 15.42 22.53
C ILE A 517 6.04 15.84 23.71
N GLY A 518 5.57 14.89 24.52
CA GLY A 518 4.89 15.15 25.80
C GLY A 518 3.62 16.01 25.74
N GLN A 519 3.02 16.19 24.55
CA GLN A 519 1.82 17.01 24.34
C GLN A 519 0.96 16.49 23.18
N PRO A 520 -0.29 16.96 23.01
CA PRO A 520 -1.14 16.54 21.90
C PRO A 520 -0.58 16.95 20.54
N VAL A 521 -0.25 15.94 19.72
CA VAL A 521 0.17 16.16 18.33
C VAL A 521 -1.04 16.59 17.50
N TYR A 522 -2.10 15.77 17.48
CA TYR A 522 -3.36 16.06 16.80
C TYR A 522 -3.16 16.42 15.31
N LEU A 523 -2.34 15.61 14.61
CA LEU A 523 -1.71 16.03 13.36
C LEU A 523 -2.71 16.41 12.26
N ILE A 524 -3.58 15.50 11.83
CA ILE A 524 -4.39 15.69 10.62
C ILE A 524 -5.36 16.86 10.80
N PRO A 525 -6.16 16.95 11.88
CA PRO A 525 -7.03 18.09 12.08
C PRO A 525 -6.27 19.42 12.25
N ARG A 526 -5.12 19.42 12.92
CA ARG A 526 -4.26 20.62 13.05
C ARG A 526 -3.80 21.11 11.68
N MET A 527 -3.23 20.23 10.86
CA MET A 527 -2.70 20.60 9.55
C MET A 527 -3.82 21.03 8.60
N LYS A 528 -4.98 20.36 8.63
CA LYS A 528 -6.16 20.78 7.85
C LYS A 528 -6.67 22.15 8.26
N GLN A 529 -6.73 22.43 9.57
CA GLN A 529 -7.08 23.75 10.06
C GLN A 529 -6.07 24.82 9.57
N TRP A 530 -4.78 24.50 9.56
CA TRP A 530 -3.76 25.40 9.04
C TRP A 530 -3.87 25.63 7.54
N THR A 531 -4.13 24.60 6.72
CA THR A 531 -4.38 24.77 5.28
C THR A 531 -5.64 25.59 5.03
N ASP A 532 -6.74 25.30 5.72
CA ASP A 532 -8.02 26.02 5.54
C ASP A 532 -7.91 27.50 5.92
N ASN A 533 -7.12 27.83 6.94
CA ASN A 533 -6.97 29.21 7.40
C ASN A 533 -5.97 30.02 6.56
N ASN A 534 -4.91 29.39 6.07
CA ASN A 534 -3.76 30.11 5.49
C ASN A 534 -3.63 29.95 3.96
N TYR A 535 -4.14 28.85 3.41
CA TYR A 535 -4.12 28.60 1.97
C TYR A 535 -5.27 27.66 1.53
N PRO A 536 -6.53 28.14 1.54
CA PRO A 536 -7.70 27.32 1.22
C PRO A 536 -7.56 26.55 -0.10
N GLY A 537 -8.07 25.32 -0.13
CA GLY A 537 -8.01 24.42 -1.29
C GLY A 537 -6.71 23.60 -1.39
N THR A 538 -5.69 23.90 -0.58
CA THR A 538 -4.50 23.06 -0.44
C THR A 538 -4.86 21.77 0.28
N GLN A 539 -4.50 20.63 -0.28
CA GLN A 539 -4.72 19.32 0.34
C GLN A 539 -3.61 19.00 1.36
N LEU A 540 -3.80 17.93 2.15
CA LEU A 540 -2.79 17.44 3.08
C LEU A 540 -2.25 16.08 2.59
N ALA A 541 -0.92 15.96 2.57
CA ALA A 541 -0.20 14.73 2.31
C ALA A 541 0.64 14.32 3.53
N ILE A 542 0.76 13.00 3.73
CA ILE A 542 1.75 12.39 4.63
C ILE A 542 2.63 11.45 3.80
N THR A 543 3.67 11.98 3.18
CA THR A 543 4.49 11.16 2.25
C THR A 543 5.44 10.18 2.92
N GLU A 544 5.64 10.30 4.22
CA GLU A 544 6.30 9.26 5.00
C GLU A 544 5.64 9.07 6.36
N TYR A 545 5.29 7.83 6.63
CA TYR A 545 4.94 7.33 7.94
C TYR A 545 5.32 5.86 8.05
N ASN A 546 5.65 5.40 9.25
CA ASN A 546 5.75 3.97 9.55
C ASN A 546 5.64 3.74 11.07
N TRP A 547 4.77 2.81 11.49
CA TRP A 547 4.57 2.44 12.90
C TRP A 547 5.34 1.20 13.35
N GLY A 548 6.15 0.60 12.47
CA GLY A 548 7.00 -0.56 12.73
C GLY A 548 6.26 -1.89 12.76
N ALA A 549 7.03 -2.97 12.94
CA ALA A 549 6.59 -4.35 13.13
C ALA A 549 5.64 -4.87 12.04
N LEU A 550 5.87 -4.48 10.77
CA LEU A 550 4.98 -4.80 9.65
C LEU A 550 4.98 -6.29 9.27
N ASP A 551 5.92 -7.08 9.76
CA ASP A 551 5.92 -8.55 9.65
C ASP A 551 5.13 -9.26 10.76
N PHE A 552 4.48 -8.50 11.65
CA PHE A 552 3.73 -9.02 12.79
C PHE A 552 2.28 -8.52 12.79
N MET A 553 1.37 -9.28 13.39
CA MET A 553 -0.04 -8.89 13.49
C MET A 553 -0.20 -7.54 14.22
N ASN A 554 0.64 -7.22 15.20
CA ASN A 554 0.61 -5.93 15.91
C ASN A 554 0.84 -4.73 14.97
N GLY A 555 1.83 -4.81 14.07
CA GLY A 555 2.05 -3.77 13.06
C GLY A 555 0.92 -3.72 12.03
N ALA A 556 0.36 -4.88 11.64
CA ALA A 556 -0.81 -4.92 10.77
C ALA A 556 -2.06 -4.25 11.37
N LEU A 557 -2.31 -4.43 12.67
CA LEU A 557 -3.41 -3.77 13.38
C LEU A 557 -3.20 -2.26 13.43
N ALA A 558 -1.98 -1.80 13.71
CA ALA A 558 -1.64 -0.38 13.66
C ALA A 558 -1.83 0.18 12.24
N GLN A 559 -1.33 -0.52 11.22
CA GLN A 559 -1.46 -0.11 9.83
C GLN A 559 -2.93 -0.02 9.38
N ALA A 560 -3.76 -1.01 9.71
CA ALA A 560 -5.19 -0.95 9.38
C ALA A 560 -5.91 0.20 10.10
N ASP A 561 -5.50 0.52 11.33
CA ASP A 561 -6.01 1.66 12.08
C ASP A 561 -5.62 2.99 11.43
N LEU A 562 -4.35 3.12 10.99
CA LEU A 562 -3.86 4.27 10.25
C LEU A 562 -4.66 4.51 8.95
N LEU A 563 -4.87 3.46 8.14
CA LEU A 563 -5.66 3.57 6.90
C LEU A 563 -7.10 4.00 7.17
N GLY A 564 -7.71 3.49 8.25
CA GLY A 564 -9.04 3.92 8.69
C GLY A 564 -9.06 5.39 9.14
N ILE A 565 -8.06 5.82 9.92
CA ILE A 565 -7.90 7.21 10.38
C ILE A 565 -7.74 8.15 9.18
N PHE A 566 -6.87 7.82 8.22
CA PHE A 566 -6.66 8.65 7.03
C PHE A 566 -7.95 8.90 6.25
N GLY A 567 -8.74 7.83 6.04
CA GLY A 567 -10.03 7.95 5.36
C GLY A 567 -11.06 8.73 6.16
N ARG A 568 -11.11 8.55 7.49
CA ARG A 568 -12.06 9.23 8.39
C ARG A 568 -11.73 10.72 8.58
N GLU A 569 -10.47 11.09 8.64
CA GLU A 569 -10.03 12.48 8.83
C GLU A 569 -9.95 13.26 7.50
N GLY A 570 -10.22 12.60 6.38
CA GLY A 570 -10.16 13.19 5.04
C GLY A 570 -8.76 13.65 4.65
N LEU A 571 -7.76 12.77 4.85
CA LEU A 571 -6.41 12.98 4.36
C LEU A 571 -6.37 12.86 2.82
N GLY A 572 -5.57 13.69 2.16
CA GLY A 572 -5.50 13.74 0.69
C GLY A 572 -4.59 12.67 0.09
N LEU A 573 -3.43 12.41 0.68
CA LEU A 573 -2.45 11.45 0.20
C LEU A 573 -1.63 10.89 1.37
N ALA A 574 -1.24 9.63 1.32
CA ALA A 574 -0.30 9.06 2.28
C ALA A 574 0.55 7.96 1.64
N THR A 575 1.84 7.90 1.98
CA THR A 575 2.73 6.82 1.53
C THR A 575 3.50 6.20 2.68
N LEU A 576 3.33 4.89 2.89
CA LEU A 576 4.06 4.10 3.89
C LEU A 576 5.56 4.08 3.54
N TRP A 577 6.44 4.40 4.49
CA TRP A 577 7.90 4.30 4.31
C TRP A 577 8.41 2.93 4.75
N GLY A 578 9.38 2.35 4.03
CA GLY A 578 9.97 1.04 4.34
C GLY A 578 8.95 -0.10 4.37
N PRO A 579 8.21 -0.37 3.26
CA PRO A 579 7.23 -1.45 3.23
C PRO A 579 7.89 -2.83 3.25
N PRO A 580 7.20 -3.88 3.73
CA PRO A 580 7.63 -5.25 3.49
C PRO A 580 7.65 -5.54 1.99
N ASP A 581 8.76 -6.06 1.47
CA ASP A 581 8.89 -6.39 0.05
C ASP A 581 8.32 -7.78 -0.30
N ASN A 582 7.15 -8.11 0.24
CA ASN A 582 6.49 -9.36 -0.04
C ASN A 582 4.98 -9.24 0.17
N THR A 583 4.20 -9.89 -0.69
CA THR A 583 2.73 -9.79 -0.67
C THR A 583 2.10 -10.47 0.56
N ASN A 584 2.81 -11.36 1.24
CA ASN A 584 2.26 -12.13 2.36
C ASN A 584 2.57 -11.52 3.74
N ALA A 585 3.17 -10.34 3.81
CA ALA A 585 3.45 -9.68 5.09
C ALA A 585 2.16 -9.19 5.75
N PRO A 586 2.00 -9.32 7.07
CA PRO A 586 0.85 -8.79 7.80
C PRO A 586 0.54 -7.32 7.50
N GLY A 587 1.57 -6.46 7.37
CA GLY A 587 1.42 -5.07 6.96
C GLY A 587 0.75 -4.91 5.59
N ILE A 588 1.09 -5.76 4.61
CA ILE A 588 0.45 -5.77 3.28
C ILE A 588 -0.98 -6.31 3.36
N PHE A 589 -1.26 -7.30 4.21
CA PHE A 589 -2.63 -7.74 4.47
C PHE A 589 -3.52 -6.63 5.03
N ALA A 590 -2.97 -5.71 5.83
CA ALA A 590 -3.71 -4.53 6.29
C ALA A 590 -4.18 -3.66 5.11
N PHE A 591 -3.33 -3.40 4.11
CA PHE A 591 -3.77 -2.71 2.88
C PHE A 591 -4.77 -3.55 2.08
N ARG A 592 -4.53 -4.86 1.97
CA ARG A 592 -5.39 -5.79 1.23
C ARG A 592 -6.83 -5.79 1.79
N MET A 593 -7.01 -5.68 3.11
CA MET A 593 -8.33 -5.54 3.73
C MET A 593 -9.13 -4.32 3.22
N PHE A 594 -8.46 -3.25 2.79
CA PHE A 594 -9.09 -2.06 2.22
C PHE A 594 -9.17 -2.06 0.69
N ARG A 595 -8.27 -2.79 0.00
CA ARG A 595 -8.04 -2.61 -1.45
C ARG A 595 -8.26 -3.84 -2.30
N ASN A 596 -8.12 -5.03 -1.74
CA ASN A 596 -8.22 -6.28 -2.48
C ASN A 596 -8.59 -7.46 -1.55
N TYR A 597 -9.59 -7.29 -0.69
CA TYR A 597 -9.85 -8.23 0.41
C TYR A 597 -10.32 -9.62 -0.06
N ASN A 598 -10.78 -9.73 -1.30
CA ASN A 598 -11.24 -10.98 -1.93
C ASN A 598 -10.28 -11.51 -3.01
N GLY A 599 -9.13 -10.87 -3.22
CA GLY A 599 -8.18 -11.23 -4.28
C GLY A 599 -8.63 -10.89 -5.71
N GLN A 600 -9.76 -10.20 -5.88
CA GLN A 600 -10.35 -9.83 -7.18
C GLN A 600 -10.49 -8.31 -7.37
N GLY A 601 -9.88 -7.53 -6.48
CA GLY A 601 -9.90 -6.06 -6.51
C GLY A 601 -11.08 -5.40 -5.82
N ALA A 602 -11.87 -6.15 -5.04
CA ALA A 602 -12.91 -5.51 -4.22
C ALA A 602 -12.28 -4.67 -3.11
N ALA A 603 -12.82 -3.47 -2.91
CA ALA A 603 -12.27 -2.47 -2.00
C ALA A 603 -13.29 -2.01 -0.95
N PHE A 604 -12.80 -1.37 0.10
CA PHE A 604 -13.59 -0.58 1.04
C PHE A 604 -14.34 0.56 0.32
N GLY A 605 -15.40 1.09 0.93
CA GLY A 605 -16.17 2.19 0.36
C GLY A 605 -15.38 3.49 0.25
N GLU A 606 -15.79 4.33 -0.69
CA GLU A 606 -15.14 5.59 -1.05
C GLU A 606 -15.77 6.82 -0.37
N THR A 607 -16.92 6.67 0.30
CA THR A 607 -17.53 7.76 1.08
C THR A 607 -17.45 7.44 2.57
N SER A 608 -16.56 8.10 3.29
CA SER A 608 -16.44 8.01 4.75
C SER A 608 -17.75 8.39 5.43
N LEU A 609 -18.08 7.73 6.53
CA LEU A 609 -19.28 7.97 7.35
C LEU A 609 -18.89 8.01 8.82
N ARG A 610 -19.75 8.59 9.66
CA ARG A 610 -19.55 8.55 11.11
C ARG A 610 -19.64 7.13 11.65
N ALA A 611 -18.53 6.65 12.22
CA ALA A 611 -18.45 5.43 13.02
C ALA A 611 -17.76 5.72 14.36
N ILE A 612 -18.35 5.25 15.46
CA ILE A 612 -17.86 5.54 16.81
C ILE A 612 -17.75 4.22 17.59
N SER A 613 -16.61 4.04 18.25
CA SER A 613 -16.42 3.05 19.31
C SER A 613 -16.39 3.75 20.67
N ALA A 614 -17.06 3.16 21.67
CA ALA A 614 -16.96 3.65 23.05
C ALA A 614 -15.55 3.47 23.66
N ASP A 615 -14.71 2.63 23.05
CA ASP A 615 -13.31 2.43 23.43
C ASP A 615 -12.49 2.02 22.19
N GLN A 616 -12.06 3.03 21.40
CA GLN A 616 -11.29 2.84 20.17
C GLN A 616 -9.86 2.31 20.41
N GLU A 617 -9.36 2.37 21.65
CA GLU A 617 -8.07 1.77 22.00
C GLU A 617 -8.14 0.24 22.00
N LYS A 618 -9.29 -0.32 22.42
CA LYS A 618 -9.53 -1.76 22.38
C LYS A 618 -10.10 -2.23 21.04
N LEU A 619 -11.08 -1.52 20.52
CA LEU A 619 -11.84 -1.93 19.34
C LEU A 619 -12.12 -0.71 18.46
N ALA A 620 -11.34 -0.55 17.39
CA ALA A 620 -11.55 0.54 16.43
C ALA A 620 -12.60 0.16 15.39
N ILE A 621 -13.35 1.14 14.89
CA ILE A 621 -14.32 0.97 13.81
C ILE A 621 -14.21 2.12 12.82
N TYR A 622 -14.26 1.77 11.53
CA TYR A 622 -14.33 2.70 10.41
C TYR A 622 -15.44 2.27 9.47
N ALA A 623 -16.21 3.23 8.95
CA ALA A 623 -17.33 2.97 8.05
C ALA A 623 -17.23 3.82 6.79
N ALA A 624 -17.55 3.21 5.66
CA ALA A 624 -17.71 3.92 4.40
C ALA A 624 -18.87 3.31 3.60
N GLN A 625 -19.48 4.13 2.74
CA GLN A 625 -20.45 3.67 1.76
C GLN A 625 -19.79 3.59 0.38
N ARG A 626 -20.09 2.51 -0.35
CA ARG A 626 -19.79 2.42 -1.77
C ARG A 626 -20.80 3.21 -2.60
N SER A 627 -20.41 3.62 -3.80
CA SER A 627 -21.30 4.18 -4.84
C SER A 627 -22.43 3.23 -5.20
N SER A 628 -22.15 1.93 -5.22
CA SER A 628 -23.14 0.85 -5.36
C SER A 628 -24.10 0.73 -4.16
N GLY A 629 -23.86 1.47 -3.08
CA GLY A 629 -24.77 1.68 -1.96
C GLY A 629 -24.46 0.85 -0.72
N GLU A 630 -23.66 -0.23 -0.81
CA GLU A 630 -23.33 -1.06 0.35
C GLU A 630 -22.54 -0.28 1.40
N LEU A 631 -22.84 -0.59 2.67
CA LEU A 631 -22.08 -0.11 3.81
C LEU A 631 -20.94 -1.09 4.08
N THR A 632 -19.71 -0.62 4.01
CA THR A 632 -18.51 -1.37 4.40
C THR A 632 -18.04 -0.91 5.76
N LEU A 633 -17.80 -1.86 6.68
CA LEU A 633 -17.30 -1.60 8.03
C LEU A 633 -16.00 -2.35 8.25
N ILE A 634 -14.94 -1.67 8.67
CA ILE A 634 -13.73 -2.31 9.19
C ILE A 634 -13.72 -2.17 10.71
N VAL A 635 -13.64 -3.30 11.41
CA VAL A 635 -13.51 -3.37 12.86
C VAL A 635 -12.20 -4.04 13.23
N ILE A 636 -11.41 -3.39 14.08
CA ILE A 636 -10.05 -3.81 14.44
C ILE A 636 -10.02 -4.10 15.94
N ASN A 637 -9.90 -5.38 16.30
CA ASN A 637 -9.70 -5.77 17.69
C ASN A 637 -8.21 -5.75 18.02
N LYS A 638 -7.83 -4.78 18.85
CA LYS A 638 -6.46 -4.49 19.29
C LYS A 638 -6.06 -5.25 20.56
N THR A 639 -6.92 -6.15 21.04
CA THR A 639 -6.71 -6.89 22.29
C THR A 639 -6.35 -8.35 22.02
N ALA A 640 -5.70 -8.97 23.02
CA ALA A 640 -5.40 -10.39 23.03
C ALA A 640 -6.63 -11.29 23.32
N LEU A 641 -7.83 -10.72 23.50
CA LEU A 641 -9.06 -11.45 23.78
C LEU A 641 -10.09 -11.24 22.68
N PRO A 642 -10.91 -12.26 22.35
CA PRO A 642 -12.10 -12.03 21.56
C PRO A 642 -13.06 -11.10 22.32
N LEU A 643 -13.63 -10.13 21.61
CA LEU A 643 -14.56 -9.15 22.17
C LEU A 643 -15.93 -9.28 21.49
N THR A 644 -16.99 -9.40 22.29
CA THR A 644 -18.37 -9.32 21.79
C THR A 644 -18.91 -7.92 22.02
N SER A 645 -19.22 -7.22 20.94
CA SER A 645 -19.72 -5.84 20.98
C SER A 645 -21.09 -5.71 20.31
N PRO A 646 -22.01 -4.93 20.90
CA PRO A 646 -23.18 -4.47 20.18
C PRO A 646 -22.77 -3.38 19.17
N LEU A 647 -23.36 -3.42 17.99
CA LEU A 647 -23.23 -2.40 16.95
C LEU A 647 -24.62 -1.87 16.60
N THR A 648 -24.78 -0.55 16.68
CA THR A 648 -26.01 0.15 16.31
C THR A 648 -25.88 0.77 14.91
N LEU A 649 -26.92 0.60 14.08
CA LEU A 649 -27.01 1.19 12.75
C LEU A 649 -28.10 2.25 12.74
N THR A 650 -27.77 3.45 12.26
CA THR A 650 -28.71 4.55 12.09
C THR A 650 -28.59 5.12 10.68
N ASN A 651 -29.71 5.64 10.17
CA ASN A 651 -29.81 6.23 8.83
C ASN A 651 -29.35 5.31 7.68
N PHE A 652 -29.40 4.00 7.89
CA PHE A 652 -29.11 2.97 6.91
C PHE A 652 -30.21 1.91 6.98
N GLN A 653 -30.66 1.42 5.82
CA GLN A 653 -31.56 0.28 5.76
C GLN A 653 -30.71 -0.93 5.38
N PRO A 654 -30.36 -1.86 6.28
CA PRO A 654 -29.52 -3.00 5.95
C PRO A 654 -30.33 -4.21 5.44
N ALA A 655 -29.78 -4.94 4.46
CA ALA A 655 -30.22 -6.29 4.14
C ALA A 655 -30.10 -7.20 5.36
N SER A 656 -30.76 -8.37 5.32
CA SER A 656 -30.80 -9.29 6.48
C SER A 656 -29.46 -9.97 6.78
N THR A 657 -28.50 -9.89 5.88
CA THR A 657 -27.18 -10.51 6.02
C THR A 657 -26.06 -9.55 5.61
N ALA A 658 -24.90 -9.72 6.23
CA ALA A 658 -23.65 -9.09 5.85
C ALA A 658 -22.60 -10.15 5.49
N GLN A 659 -21.83 -9.89 4.45
CA GLN A 659 -20.64 -10.69 4.15
C GLN A 659 -19.53 -10.30 5.12
N VAL A 660 -18.72 -11.27 5.55
CA VAL A 660 -17.66 -11.06 6.54
C VAL A 660 -16.34 -11.61 6.01
N TYR A 661 -15.31 -10.77 6.01
CA TYR A 661 -13.94 -11.12 5.65
C TYR A 661 -13.03 -10.82 6.84
N ARG A 662 -12.08 -11.71 7.11
CA ARG A 662 -11.25 -11.60 8.31
C ARG A 662 -9.78 -11.91 8.02
N TYR A 663 -8.92 -11.02 8.50
CA TYR A 663 -7.49 -11.28 8.68
C TYR A 663 -7.17 -11.27 10.17
N SER A 664 -6.45 -12.26 10.68
CA SER A 664 -6.15 -12.33 12.11
C SER A 664 -4.92 -13.17 12.41
N ALA A 665 -4.48 -13.07 13.67
CA ALA A 665 -3.47 -13.92 14.26
C ALA A 665 -3.71 -15.44 14.14
N ASN A 666 -4.95 -15.88 13.84
CA ASN A 666 -5.27 -17.29 13.62
C ASN A 666 -4.88 -17.78 12.23
N ASN A 667 -4.74 -16.88 11.26
CA ASN A 667 -4.31 -17.20 9.91
C ASN A 667 -3.61 -15.99 9.28
N LEU A 668 -2.29 -15.98 9.39
CA LEU A 668 -1.46 -14.92 8.82
C LEU A 668 -1.26 -15.04 7.30
N THR A 669 -1.68 -16.17 6.70
CA THR A 669 -1.44 -16.49 5.30
C THR A 669 -2.58 -16.07 4.36
N ALA A 670 -3.76 -15.75 4.90
CA ALA A 670 -4.92 -15.45 4.08
C ALA A 670 -5.98 -14.58 4.79
N ILE A 671 -6.72 -13.83 3.98
CA ILE A 671 -8.01 -13.27 4.38
C ILE A 671 -9.06 -14.36 4.20
N VAL A 672 -9.78 -14.69 5.27
CA VAL A 672 -10.80 -15.73 5.28
C VAL A 672 -12.17 -15.11 5.02
N ARG A 673 -12.91 -15.65 4.03
CA ARG A 673 -14.35 -15.39 3.88
C ARG A 673 -15.11 -16.23 4.89
N GLU A 674 -15.67 -15.56 5.89
CA GLU A 674 -16.47 -16.18 6.94
C GLU A 674 -17.91 -16.40 6.47
N ALA A 675 -18.68 -17.16 7.27
CA ALA A 675 -20.11 -17.27 7.07
C ALA A 675 -20.79 -15.90 7.17
N ASP A 676 -21.82 -15.68 6.33
CA ASP A 676 -22.60 -14.46 6.36
C ASP A 676 -23.27 -14.28 7.73
N MET A 677 -23.22 -13.04 8.24
CA MET A 677 -23.73 -12.69 9.56
C MET A 677 -25.12 -12.07 9.44
N ALA A 678 -26.04 -12.44 10.33
CA ALA A 678 -27.36 -11.82 10.38
C ALA A 678 -27.29 -10.35 10.84
N VAL A 679 -28.04 -9.48 10.16
CA VAL A 679 -28.13 -8.05 10.47
C VAL A 679 -29.59 -7.67 10.66
N ALA A 680 -29.90 -7.00 11.77
CA ALA A 680 -31.21 -6.39 11.99
C ALA A 680 -31.19 -4.91 11.58
N THR A 681 -32.38 -4.32 11.40
CA THR A 681 -32.53 -2.92 10.96
C THR A 681 -31.88 -1.91 11.91
N SER A 682 -31.83 -2.22 13.21
CA SER A 682 -31.21 -1.37 14.24
C SER A 682 -29.73 -1.67 14.49
N GLY A 683 -29.16 -2.68 13.81
CA GLY A 683 -27.80 -3.18 14.06
C GLY A 683 -27.75 -4.66 14.47
N PHE A 684 -26.68 -5.07 15.14
CA PHE A 684 -26.39 -6.46 15.49
C PHE A 684 -25.42 -6.55 16.68
N SER A 685 -25.13 -7.77 17.14
CA SER A 685 -24.03 -8.04 18.07
C SER A 685 -23.10 -9.04 17.40
N ALA A 686 -21.79 -8.77 17.44
CA ALA A 686 -20.78 -9.62 16.82
C ALA A 686 -19.59 -9.84 17.74
N THR A 687 -18.95 -11.00 17.60
CA THR A 687 -17.69 -11.32 18.25
C THR A 687 -16.54 -11.11 17.28
N PHE A 688 -15.60 -10.25 17.66
CA PHE A 688 -14.39 -9.95 16.92
C PHE A 688 -13.22 -10.71 17.57
N PRO A 689 -12.54 -11.64 16.87
CA PRO A 689 -11.42 -12.38 17.43
C PRO A 689 -10.30 -11.47 17.94
N ALA A 690 -9.49 -11.97 18.87
CA ALA A 690 -8.28 -11.28 19.30
C ALA A 690 -7.38 -10.95 18.11
N ASN A 691 -6.67 -9.82 18.17
CA ASN A 691 -5.69 -9.39 17.16
C ASN A 691 -6.21 -9.61 15.72
N SER A 692 -7.34 -8.99 15.38
CA SER A 692 -8.02 -9.21 14.10
C SER A 692 -8.50 -7.94 13.44
N ILE A 693 -8.54 -7.98 12.12
CA ILE A 693 -9.18 -7.00 11.24
C ILE A 693 -10.36 -7.73 10.60
N THR A 694 -11.57 -7.25 10.86
CA THR A 694 -12.81 -7.81 10.32
C THR A 694 -13.47 -6.77 9.42
N LEU A 695 -13.59 -7.08 8.13
CA LEU A 695 -14.37 -6.31 7.17
C LEU A 695 -15.78 -6.93 7.06
N MET A 696 -16.81 -6.09 7.18
CA MET A 696 -18.20 -6.45 6.97
C MET A 696 -18.76 -5.65 5.80
N ILE A 697 -19.41 -6.32 4.85
CA ILE A 697 -20.11 -5.68 3.74
C ILE A 697 -21.60 -5.89 3.97
N ILE A 698 -22.32 -4.81 4.25
CA ILE A 698 -23.74 -4.79 4.56
C ILE A 698 -24.47 -4.18 3.36
N PRO A 699 -25.14 -4.99 2.52
CA PRO A 699 -25.96 -4.48 1.44
C PRO A 699 -27.13 -3.66 1.99
N VAL A 700 -27.68 -2.77 1.17
CA VAL A 700 -28.89 -2.01 1.52
C VAL A 700 -30.13 -2.92 1.42
N LYS A 701 -31.06 -2.80 2.37
CA LYS A 701 -32.35 -3.48 2.42
C LYS A 701 -33.18 -3.02 1.24
N GLY A 702 -33.61 -3.95 0.40
CA GLY A 702 -34.26 -3.54 -0.84
C GLY A 702 -33.30 -2.78 -1.75
N THR A 703 -32.02 -3.14 -1.74
CA THR A 703 -31.19 -3.29 -2.94
C THR A 703 -30.99 -4.79 -3.08
N PRO A 704 -31.93 -5.49 -3.71
CA PRO A 704 -32.55 -5.08 -4.97
C PRO A 704 -33.79 -4.20 -4.74
N GLY A 705 -33.65 -2.92 -5.08
CA GLY A 705 -34.70 -1.91 -5.02
C GLY A 705 -35.33 -1.83 -6.38
N VAL A 706 -36.61 -1.50 -6.45
CA VAL A 706 -37.36 -1.40 -7.71
C VAL A 706 -36.45 -0.93 -8.82
N ALA A 707 -36.23 -1.79 -9.81
CA ALA A 707 -35.37 -1.47 -10.93
C ALA A 707 -35.73 -0.08 -11.45
N ILE A 708 -34.73 0.81 -11.60
CA ILE A 708 -34.97 2.17 -12.13
C ILE A 708 -35.74 2.07 -13.44
N PHE A 709 -35.39 1.05 -14.23
CA PHE A 709 -36.06 0.69 -15.46
C PHE A 709 -37.05 -0.45 -15.26
N ALA A 710 -38.31 -0.21 -15.63
CA ALA A 710 -39.40 -1.18 -15.49
C ALA A 710 -39.18 -2.49 -16.27
N ASP A 711 -38.29 -2.49 -17.26
CA ASP A 711 -37.95 -3.64 -18.12
C ASP A 711 -36.59 -4.29 -17.78
N VAL A 712 -35.92 -3.86 -16.71
CA VAL A 712 -34.65 -4.44 -16.25
C VAL A 712 -34.83 -4.96 -14.83
N PRO A 713 -35.48 -6.12 -14.62
CA PRO A 713 -35.68 -6.65 -13.28
C PRO A 713 -34.34 -6.87 -12.57
N LEU A 714 -34.37 -6.88 -11.26
CA LEU A 714 -33.21 -7.02 -10.38
C LEU A 714 -32.40 -8.31 -10.60
N THR A 715 -33.04 -9.32 -11.19
CA THR A 715 -32.42 -10.60 -11.57
C THR A 715 -31.83 -10.58 -12.97
N TYR A 716 -31.98 -9.48 -13.73
CA TYR A 716 -31.38 -9.32 -15.05
C TYR A 716 -29.86 -9.27 -14.91
N TRP A 717 -29.15 -10.04 -15.74
CA TRP A 717 -27.71 -10.29 -15.59
C TRP A 717 -26.84 -9.02 -15.64
N ALA A 718 -27.31 -7.98 -16.34
CA ALA A 718 -26.63 -6.69 -16.44
C ALA A 718 -27.28 -5.60 -15.57
N TRP A 719 -28.21 -5.95 -14.67
CA TRP A 719 -28.97 -4.99 -13.87
C TRP A 719 -28.05 -3.96 -13.19
N ASP A 720 -27.07 -4.41 -12.39
CA ASP A 720 -26.14 -3.53 -11.66
C ASP A 720 -25.42 -2.54 -12.59
N TYR A 721 -24.90 -3.02 -13.72
CA TYR A 721 -24.20 -2.16 -14.69
C TYR A 721 -25.12 -1.13 -15.34
N ILE A 722 -26.38 -1.49 -15.60
CA ILE A 722 -27.37 -0.60 -16.19
C ILE A 722 -27.75 0.51 -15.20
N GLU A 723 -27.92 0.16 -13.92
CA GLU A 723 -28.22 1.10 -12.85
C GLU A 723 -27.06 2.09 -12.64
N ARG A 724 -25.81 1.59 -12.59
CA ARG A 724 -24.60 2.41 -12.49
C ARG A 724 -24.45 3.36 -13.68
N LEU A 725 -24.71 2.88 -14.89
CA LEU A 725 -24.71 3.73 -16.09
C LEU A 725 -25.74 4.87 -16.02
N TYR A 726 -26.93 4.60 -15.46
CA TYR A 726 -27.96 5.62 -15.25
C TYR A 726 -27.59 6.60 -14.15
N ASN A 727 -27.10 6.11 -13.00
CA ASN A 727 -26.67 6.95 -11.88
C ASN A 727 -25.47 7.83 -12.23
N ALA A 728 -24.57 7.35 -13.08
CA ALA A 728 -23.50 8.14 -13.68
C ALA A 728 -24.00 9.22 -14.66
N GLY A 729 -25.30 9.28 -14.96
CA GLY A 729 -25.92 10.26 -15.84
C GLY A 729 -25.64 10.05 -17.34
N ILE A 730 -25.11 8.87 -17.72
CA ILE A 730 -24.71 8.59 -19.10
C ILE A 730 -25.93 8.25 -19.97
N THR A 731 -26.90 7.54 -19.40
CA THR A 731 -28.14 7.12 -20.09
C THR A 731 -29.37 7.63 -19.36
N GLY A 732 -30.40 8.02 -20.11
CA GLY A 732 -31.75 8.28 -19.59
C GLY A 732 -32.75 7.15 -19.86
N GLY A 733 -32.29 6.02 -20.43
CA GLY A 733 -33.17 4.96 -20.95
C GLY A 733 -33.64 5.20 -22.39
N CYS A 734 -34.58 4.36 -22.85
CA CYS A 734 -35.22 4.45 -24.16
C CYS A 734 -36.67 4.96 -24.10
N GLY A 735 -37.23 5.11 -22.90
CA GLY A 735 -38.58 5.62 -22.67
C GLY A 735 -38.73 6.12 -21.24
N ALA A 736 -39.57 7.12 -21.02
CA ALA A 736 -39.64 7.86 -19.74
C ALA A 736 -40.88 7.55 -18.88
N ASN A 737 -41.95 6.97 -19.43
CA ASN A 737 -43.20 6.70 -18.70
C ASN A 737 -43.90 5.43 -19.22
N PRO A 738 -43.68 4.24 -18.61
CA PRO A 738 -42.72 4.00 -17.52
C PRO A 738 -41.27 4.20 -18.00
N LEU A 739 -40.37 4.50 -17.06
CA LEU A 739 -38.94 4.57 -17.35
C LEU A 739 -38.47 3.17 -17.75
N ILE A 740 -37.92 3.02 -18.96
CA ILE A 740 -37.45 1.72 -19.51
C ILE A 740 -36.08 1.88 -20.19
N TYR A 741 -35.27 0.83 -20.14
CA TYR A 741 -33.89 0.83 -20.64
C TYR A 741 -33.76 0.23 -22.05
N CYS A 742 -34.62 -0.72 -22.42
CA CYS A 742 -34.53 -1.55 -23.62
C CYS A 742 -33.22 -2.36 -23.70
N PRO A 743 -32.92 -3.24 -22.72
CA PRO A 743 -31.60 -3.87 -22.59
C PRO A 743 -31.17 -4.72 -23.80
N GLU A 744 -32.12 -5.31 -24.51
CA GLU A 744 -31.88 -6.18 -25.66
C GLU A 744 -31.78 -5.44 -27.01
N ASN A 745 -32.09 -4.14 -27.05
CA ASN A 745 -31.95 -3.37 -28.28
C ASN A 745 -30.47 -3.22 -28.63
N THR A 746 -30.16 -3.27 -29.92
CA THR A 746 -28.82 -2.99 -30.43
C THR A 746 -28.52 -1.49 -30.31
N VAL A 747 -27.26 -1.16 -30.04
CA VAL A 747 -26.80 0.24 -29.98
C VAL A 747 -26.39 0.72 -31.36
N THR A 748 -26.96 1.83 -31.82
CA THR A 748 -26.53 2.49 -33.06
C THR A 748 -25.24 3.28 -32.85
N ARG A 749 -24.51 3.56 -33.94
CA ARG A 749 -23.30 4.39 -33.88
C ARG A 749 -23.57 5.78 -33.31
N ALA A 750 -24.70 6.39 -33.65
CA ALA A 750 -25.11 7.67 -33.07
C ALA A 750 -25.29 7.61 -31.53
N GLN A 751 -25.90 6.56 -31.00
CA GLN A 751 -26.05 6.37 -29.56
C GLN A 751 -24.70 6.09 -28.87
N MET A 752 -23.85 5.28 -29.51
CA MET A 752 -22.50 4.97 -29.00
C MET A 752 -21.65 6.23 -28.87
N ALA A 753 -21.73 7.19 -29.81
CA ALA A 753 -21.00 8.46 -29.68
C ALA A 753 -21.35 9.19 -28.39
N ILE A 754 -22.64 9.35 -28.08
CA ILE A 754 -23.09 9.99 -26.84
C ILE A 754 -22.60 9.23 -25.61
N PHE A 755 -22.68 7.91 -25.63
CA PHE A 755 -22.27 7.10 -24.48
C PHE A 755 -20.77 7.15 -24.21
N LEU A 756 -19.94 7.12 -25.24
CA LEU A 756 -18.48 7.22 -25.08
C LEU A 756 -18.09 8.62 -24.61
N GLU A 757 -18.60 9.65 -25.26
CA GLU A 757 -18.32 11.05 -24.88
C GLU A 757 -18.71 11.34 -23.43
N ARG A 758 -19.89 10.90 -22.99
CA ARG A 758 -20.30 11.05 -21.58
C ARG A 758 -19.52 10.14 -20.63
N GLY A 759 -19.09 8.96 -21.10
CA GLY A 759 -18.25 8.05 -20.31
C GLY A 759 -16.86 8.64 -20.06
N MET A 760 -16.27 9.27 -21.07
CA MET A 760 -14.96 9.93 -21.01
C MET A 760 -15.00 11.25 -20.26
N ASN A 761 -15.98 12.11 -20.57
CA ASN A 761 -16.01 13.52 -20.15
C ASN A 761 -17.01 13.79 -19.00
N GLY A 762 -17.77 12.79 -18.56
CA GLY A 762 -18.78 12.90 -17.52
C GLY A 762 -20.16 13.37 -18.01
N SER A 763 -21.18 13.27 -17.14
CA SER A 763 -22.58 13.54 -17.50
C SER A 763 -22.91 15.00 -17.79
N GLY A 764 -22.09 15.94 -17.30
CA GLY A 764 -22.23 17.37 -17.56
C GLY A 764 -21.64 17.82 -18.91
N PHE A 765 -20.94 16.94 -19.63
CA PHE A 765 -20.32 17.28 -20.90
C PHE A 765 -21.36 17.61 -21.97
N SER A 766 -21.11 18.69 -22.71
CA SER A 766 -21.88 19.07 -23.88
C SER A 766 -20.90 19.44 -24.99
N PRO A 767 -20.89 18.72 -26.12
CA PRO A 767 -20.01 19.05 -27.23
C PRO A 767 -20.37 20.40 -27.87
N PRO A 768 -19.44 21.02 -28.61
CA PRO A 768 -19.71 22.20 -29.44
C PRO A 768 -20.85 21.96 -30.43
N SER A 769 -21.47 23.04 -30.92
CA SER A 769 -22.52 22.94 -31.93
C SER A 769 -22.00 22.33 -33.23
N ALA A 770 -22.75 21.38 -33.79
CA ALA A 770 -22.36 20.66 -35.00
C ALA A 770 -22.21 21.58 -36.21
N SER A 771 -21.16 21.37 -36.98
CA SER A 771 -20.95 22.01 -38.28
C SER A 771 -21.78 21.38 -39.39
N GLY A 772 -22.08 20.07 -39.29
CA GLY A 772 -22.66 19.24 -40.34
C GLY A 772 -21.73 18.99 -41.52
N ALA A 773 -20.42 19.23 -41.36
CA ALA A 773 -19.44 19.19 -42.44
C ALA A 773 -18.40 18.05 -42.29
N VAL A 774 -18.39 17.33 -41.17
CA VAL A 774 -17.39 16.28 -40.89
C VAL A 774 -17.71 14.98 -41.65
N PHE A 775 -18.99 14.60 -41.73
CA PHE A 775 -19.45 13.41 -42.44
C PHE A 775 -20.63 13.73 -43.37
N ASP A 776 -20.60 13.17 -44.58
CA ASP A 776 -21.58 13.47 -45.64
C ASP A 776 -23.03 13.07 -45.30
N ASP A 777 -23.20 12.06 -44.44
CA ASP A 777 -24.50 11.54 -44.00
C ASP A 777 -24.95 12.05 -42.62
N VAL A 778 -24.23 13.01 -42.03
CA VAL A 778 -24.57 13.63 -40.75
C VAL A 778 -24.78 15.13 -40.91
N ALA A 779 -25.99 15.51 -41.30
CA ALA A 779 -26.38 16.92 -41.35
C ALA A 779 -26.31 17.56 -39.95
N ALA A 780 -26.02 18.87 -39.85
CA ALA A 780 -25.96 19.61 -38.58
C ALA A 780 -27.26 19.52 -37.75
N SER A 781 -28.40 19.26 -38.41
CA SER A 781 -29.70 19.06 -37.77
C SER A 781 -29.91 17.64 -37.21
N HIS A 782 -28.99 16.71 -37.45
CA HIS A 782 -29.07 15.36 -36.90
C HIS A 782 -28.90 15.41 -35.39
N TRP A 783 -29.75 14.68 -34.66
CA TRP A 783 -29.86 14.78 -33.19
C TRP A 783 -28.55 14.42 -32.45
N ALA A 784 -27.70 13.59 -33.06
CA ALA A 784 -26.39 13.21 -32.53
C ALA A 784 -25.22 13.93 -33.23
N ALA A 785 -25.45 14.89 -34.13
CA ALA A 785 -24.39 15.48 -34.96
C ALA A 785 -23.22 16.02 -34.13
N ALA A 786 -23.51 16.80 -33.10
CA ALA A 786 -22.48 17.41 -32.24
C ALA A 786 -21.62 16.36 -31.52
N TRP A 787 -22.22 15.27 -31.08
CA TRP A 787 -21.53 14.17 -30.41
C TRP A 787 -20.70 13.32 -31.38
N ILE A 788 -21.20 13.14 -32.60
CA ILE A 788 -20.49 12.42 -33.65
C ILE A 788 -19.26 13.19 -34.12
N GLU A 789 -19.41 14.51 -34.30
CA GLU A 789 -18.29 15.39 -34.65
C GLU A 789 -17.26 15.43 -33.53
N GLN A 790 -17.68 15.56 -32.26
CA GLN A 790 -16.76 15.48 -31.12
C GLN A 790 -16.01 14.14 -31.07
N LEU A 791 -16.69 13.01 -31.28
CA LEU A 791 -16.04 11.70 -31.28
C LEU A 791 -15.01 11.54 -32.42
N ALA A 792 -15.22 12.26 -33.53
CA ALA A 792 -14.27 12.32 -34.63
C ALA A 792 -13.09 13.25 -34.30
N ASP A 793 -13.36 14.39 -33.67
CA ASP A 793 -12.34 15.33 -33.19
C ASP A 793 -11.44 14.70 -32.13
N ASP A 794 -12.01 13.86 -31.25
CA ASP A 794 -11.29 13.05 -30.26
C ASP A 794 -10.49 11.89 -30.91
N GLY A 795 -10.58 11.72 -32.24
CA GLY A 795 -9.83 10.72 -33.01
C GLY A 795 -10.23 9.27 -32.73
N ILE A 796 -11.41 9.06 -32.13
CA ILE A 796 -11.93 7.74 -31.79
C ILE A 796 -12.58 7.09 -33.02
N THR A 797 -13.16 7.88 -33.92
CA THR A 797 -13.83 7.37 -35.12
C THR A 797 -13.39 8.09 -36.40
N GLY A 798 -13.23 7.33 -37.49
CA GLY A 798 -13.06 7.86 -38.85
C GLY A 798 -14.30 7.65 -39.74
N GLY A 799 -15.45 7.29 -39.15
CA GLY A 799 -16.66 6.93 -39.87
C GLY A 799 -16.71 5.46 -40.33
N CYS A 800 -17.64 5.16 -41.23
CA CYS A 800 -17.86 3.83 -41.82
C CYS A 800 -17.27 3.69 -43.24
N GLY A 801 -16.66 4.75 -43.77
CA GLY A 801 -16.03 4.80 -45.09
C GLY A 801 -16.75 5.72 -46.08
N ALA A 802 -16.05 6.08 -47.16
CA ALA A 802 -16.56 6.96 -48.23
C ALA A 802 -17.13 8.30 -47.74
N GLY A 803 -16.51 8.91 -46.71
CA GLY A 803 -16.95 10.19 -46.14
C GLY A 803 -18.13 10.10 -45.18
N ASN A 804 -18.69 8.90 -44.93
CA ASN A 804 -19.88 8.72 -44.11
C ASN A 804 -19.55 8.22 -42.69
N TYR A 805 -20.42 8.53 -41.73
CA TYR A 805 -20.40 8.02 -40.36
C TYR A 805 -21.28 6.79 -40.17
N CYS A 806 -22.38 6.66 -40.93
CA CYS A 806 -23.44 5.66 -40.77
C CYS A 806 -24.11 5.70 -39.38
N PRO A 807 -24.75 6.83 -38.99
CA PRO A 807 -25.26 7.03 -37.62
C PRO A 807 -26.26 5.98 -37.16
N GLU A 808 -27.08 5.46 -38.07
CA GLU A 808 -28.15 4.50 -37.76
C GLU A 808 -27.70 3.03 -37.82
N SER A 809 -26.46 2.76 -38.24
CA SER A 809 -25.94 1.40 -38.27
C SER A 809 -25.63 0.89 -36.85
N PRO A 810 -25.95 -0.37 -36.52
CA PRO A 810 -25.52 -0.99 -35.26
C PRO A 810 -24.00 -1.09 -35.14
N VAL A 811 -23.49 -0.97 -33.91
CA VAL A 811 -22.06 -1.17 -33.61
C VAL A 811 -21.78 -2.66 -33.36
N THR A 812 -20.79 -3.23 -34.04
CA THR A 812 -20.34 -4.61 -33.75
C THR A 812 -19.41 -4.66 -32.55
N ARG A 813 -19.33 -5.81 -31.88
CA ARG A 813 -18.43 -6.01 -30.72
C ARG A 813 -16.96 -5.77 -31.08
N ALA A 814 -16.52 -6.18 -32.27
CA ALA A 814 -15.18 -5.88 -32.77
C ALA A 814 -14.91 -4.38 -32.92
N GLN A 815 -15.87 -3.61 -33.46
CA GLN A 815 -15.77 -2.15 -33.53
C GLN A 815 -15.74 -1.52 -32.14
N MET A 816 -16.57 -2.04 -31.23
CA MET A 816 -16.64 -1.55 -29.85
C MET A 816 -15.30 -1.68 -29.10
N ALA A 817 -14.57 -2.78 -29.32
CA ALA A 817 -13.23 -2.96 -28.74
C ALA A 817 -12.26 -1.85 -29.16
N VAL A 818 -12.33 -1.42 -30.43
CA VAL A 818 -11.51 -0.32 -30.94
C VAL A 818 -11.93 1.00 -30.30
N PHE A 819 -13.23 1.28 -30.26
CA PHE A 819 -13.72 2.55 -29.72
C PHE A 819 -13.43 2.71 -28.23
N LEU A 820 -13.64 1.67 -27.43
CA LEU A 820 -13.35 1.70 -25.99
C LEU A 820 -11.87 1.91 -25.72
N LEU A 821 -11.00 1.15 -26.37
CA LEU A 821 -9.56 1.27 -26.11
C LEU A 821 -9.00 2.61 -26.60
N LYS A 822 -9.50 3.17 -27.71
CA LYS A 822 -9.14 4.54 -28.10
C LYS A 822 -9.71 5.59 -27.15
N ALA A 823 -10.92 5.38 -26.63
CA ALA A 823 -11.52 6.28 -25.65
C ALA A 823 -10.76 6.27 -24.32
N MET A 824 -10.24 5.12 -23.89
CA MET A 824 -9.48 4.97 -22.64
C MET A 824 -8.03 5.43 -22.75
N HIS A 825 -7.39 5.16 -23.89
CA HIS A 825 -5.93 5.32 -24.05
C HIS A 825 -5.52 6.40 -25.07
N GLY A 826 -6.50 7.09 -25.65
CA GLY A 826 -6.29 8.17 -26.62
C GLY A 826 -6.29 7.72 -28.09
N SER A 827 -6.40 8.69 -28.99
CA SER A 827 -6.59 8.47 -30.44
C SER A 827 -5.44 7.74 -31.13
N SER A 828 -4.21 7.91 -30.64
CA SER A 828 -3.00 7.27 -31.17
C SER A 828 -2.78 5.84 -30.67
N TYR A 829 -3.63 5.34 -29.77
CA TYR A 829 -3.44 4.02 -29.18
C TYR A 829 -3.46 2.91 -30.22
N LEU A 830 -2.52 1.98 -30.08
CA LEU A 830 -2.47 0.72 -30.81
C LEU A 830 -2.20 -0.41 -29.79
N PRO A 831 -3.04 -1.45 -29.73
CA PRO A 831 -2.84 -2.56 -28.81
C PRO A 831 -1.61 -3.39 -29.18
N PRO A 832 -0.99 -4.08 -28.20
CA PRO A 832 0.10 -5.01 -28.47
C PRO A 832 -0.27 -6.09 -29.51
N ALA A 833 0.75 -6.61 -30.20
CA ALA A 833 0.54 -7.68 -31.18
C ALA A 833 -0.12 -8.91 -30.54
N VAL A 834 -1.07 -9.51 -31.26
CA VAL A 834 -1.89 -10.62 -30.76
C VAL A 834 -1.07 -11.87 -30.38
N GLY A 835 0.08 -12.10 -31.02
CA GLY A 835 0.89 -13.30 -30.80
C GLY A 835 0.25 -14.57 -31.38
N ALA A 836 0.42 -15.72 -30.73
CA ALA A 836 -0.06 -17.01 -31.24
C ALA A 836 -1.59 -17.20 -31.13
N SER A 837 -2.28 -16.46 -30.26
CA SER A 837 -3.73 -16.55 -30.04
C SER A 837 -4.30 -15.25 -29.50
N SER A 838 -5.55 -14.95 -29.86
CA SER A 838 -6.34 -13.84 -29.32
C SER A 838 -6.90 -14.12 -27.91
N GLY A 839 -6.92 -15.38 -27.49
CA GLY A 839 -7.60 -15.83 -26.27
C GLY A 839 -9.06 -16.25 -26.48
N PHE A 840 -9.63 -16.07 -27.68
CA PHE A 840 -10.99 -16.48 -28.02
C PHE A 840 -11.02 -17.43 -29.22
N SER A 841 -11.88 -18.44 -29.14
CA SER A 841 -11.93 -19.55 -30.11
C SER A 841 -12.49 -19.13 -31.48
N ASP A 842 -13.31 -18.09 -31.52
CA ASP A 842 -13.93 -17.51 -32.72
C ASP A 842 -13.24 -16.24 -33.22
N VAL A 843 -12.10 -15.87 -32.63
CA VAL A 843 -11.27 -14.73 -33.08
C VAL A 843 -9.90 -15.26 -33.51
N PRO A 844 -9.75 -15.67 -34.79
CA PRO A 844 -8.45 -16.04 -35.34
C PRO A 844 -7.40 -14.94 -35.13
N ALA A 845 -6.12 -15.31 -34.95
CA ALA A 845 -5.05 -14.34 -34.76
C ALA A 845 -4.90 -13.35 -35.93
N ASN A 846 -5.35 -13.71 -37.13
CA ASN A 846 -5.36 -12.81 -38.30
C ASN A 846 -6.66 -11.99 -38.44
N HIS A 847 -7.61 -12.09 -37.51
CA HIS A 847 -8.80 -11.25 -37.52
C HIS A 847 -8.39 -9.78 -37.29
N TRP A 848 -8.99 -8.85 -38.03
CA TRP A 848 -8.58 -7.43 -38.04
C TRP A 848 -8.65 -6.77 -36.64
N ALA A 849 -9.58 -7.21 -35.80
CA ALA A 849 -9.75 -6.74 -34.43
C ALA A 849 -9.05 -7.61 -33.37
N ALA A 850 -8.28 -8.64 -33.74
CA ALA A 850 -7.78 -9.63 -32.78
C ALA A 850 -6.93 -9.03 -31.65
N ALA A 851 -6.03 -8.10 -31.99
CA ALA A 851 -5.20 -7.40 -31.01
C ALA A 851 -6.03 -6.53 -30.05
N TRP A 852 -7.03 -5.81 -30.58
CA TRP A 852 -7.95 -4.98 -29.80
C TRP A 852 -8.80 -5.82 -28.84
N ILE A 853 -9.35 -6.92 -29.33
CA ILE A 853 -10.18 -7.83 -28.52
C ILE A 853 -9.36 -8.47 -27.41
N LYS A 854 -8.13 -8.92 -27.72
CA LYS A 854 -7.21 -9.48 -26.73
C LYS A 854 -6.88 -8.46 -25.64
N GLN A 855 -6.59 -7.23 -26.03
CA GLN A 855 -6.28 -6.16 -25.09
C GLN A 855 -7.49 -5.81 -24.22
N LEU A 856 -8.68 -5.71 -24.81
CA LEU A 856 -9.93 -5.47 -24.07
C LEU A 856 -10.18 -6.55 -23.01
N ALA A 857 -9.80 -7.80 -23.28
CA ALA A 857 -9.86 -8.89 -22.31
C ALA A 857 -8.75 -8.81 -21.25
N ALA A 858 -7.54 -8.40 -21.64
CA ALA A 858 -6.43 -8.20 -20.72
C ALA A 858 -6.68 -7.07 -19.70
N GLU A 859 -7.53 -6.10 -20.04
CA GLU A 859 -8.00 -5.03 -19.16
C GLU A 859 -9.27 -5.41 -18.35
N ASP A 860 -9.65 -6.69 -18.33
CA ASP A 860 -10.83 -7.23 -17.63
C ASP A 860 -12.19 -6.61 -18.04
N ILE A 861 -12.23 -5.89 -19.15
CA ILE A 861 -13.46 -5.27 -19.67
C ILE A 861 -14.41 -6.32 -20.25
N THR A 862 -13.88 -7.41 -20.81
CA THR A 862 -14.68 -8.48 -21.44
C THR A 862 -14.18 -9.88 -21.09
N SER A 863 -15.12 -10.80 -20.83
CA SER A 863 -14.86 -12.25 -20.79
C SER A 863 -15.38 -12.99 -22.03
N GLY A 864 -15.88 -12.26 -23.02
CA GLY A 864 -16.46 -12.80 -24.25
C GLY A 864 -17.98 -12.96 -24.20
N CYS A 865 -18.52 -13.78 -25.09
CA CYS A 865 -19.96 -14.08 -25.21
C CYS A 865 -20.31 -15.50 -24.70
N GLY A 866 -19.35 -16.21 -24.10
CA GLY A 866 -19.52 -17.57 -23.56
C GLY A 866 -18.85 -18.65 -24.41
N ALA A 867 -18.68 -19.86 -23.85
CA ALA A 867 -18.04 -21.01 -24.49
C ALA A 867 -16.63 -20.74 -25.07
N GLY A 868 -15.89 -19.79 -24.49
CA GLY A 868 -14.57 -19.38 -24.97
C GLY A 868 -14.59 -18.52 -26.24
N ASN A 869 -15.73 -17.93 -26.61
CA ASN A 869 -15.91 -17.08 -27.79
C ASN A 869 -16.05 -15.59 -27.41
N TYR A 870 -15.73 -14.68 -28.33
CA TYR A 870 -15.93 -13.25 -28.21
C TYR A 870 -17.16 -12.73 -28.98
N CYS A 871 -17.57 -13.41 -30.05
CA CYS A 871 -18.63 -13.02 -30.98
C CYS A 871 -18.37 -11.67 -31.69
N PRO A 872 -17.26 -11.52 -32.43
CA PRO A 872 -16.78 -10.22 -32.94
C PRO A 872 -17.76 -9.50 -33.88
N ASP A 873 -18.49 -10.24 -34.71
CA ASP A 873 -19.39 -9.69 -35.73
C ASP A 873 -20.81 -9.41 -35.21
N GLN A 874 -21.12 -9.80 -33.97
CA GLN A 874 -22.43 -9.53 -33.40
C GLN A 874 -22.54 -8.08 -32.94
N SER A 875 -23.74 -7.52 -33.10
CA SER A 875 -24.05 -6.17 -32.62
C SER A 875 -24.07 -6.12 -31.09
N VAL A 876 -23.60 -5.01 -30.53
CA VAL A 876 -23.63 -4.75 -29.09
C VAL A 876 -25.04 -4.39 -28.67
N THR A 877 -25.59 -5.10 -27.68
CA THR A 877 -26.86 -4.73 -27.04
C THR A 877 -26.64 -3.62 -26.01
N ARG A 878 -27.70 -2.89 -25.66
CA ARG A 878 -27.65 -1.85 -24.62
C ARG A 878 -27.21 -2.38 -23.26
N ALA A 879 -27.56 -3.63 -22.92
CA ALA A 879 -27.08 -4.30 -21.71
C ALA A 879 -25.55 -4.53 -21.74
N GLN A 880 -25.02 -5.02 -22.87
CA GLN A 880 -23.58 -5.22 -23.04
C GLN A 880 -22.82 -3.89 -23.06
N MET A 881 -23.39 -2.85 -23.68
CA MET A 881 -22.84 -1.49 -23.66
C MET A 881 -22.67 -0.97 -22.22
N ALA A 882 -23.65 -1.19 -21.34
CA ALA A 882 -23.53 -0.80 -19.93
C ALA A 882 -22.36 -1.48 -19.23
N VAL A 883 -22.21 -2.80 -19.42
CA VAL A 883 -21.07 -3.56 -18.86
C VAL A 883 -19.75 -3.00 -19.37
N PHE A 884 -19.64 -2.76 -20.67
CA PHE A 884 -18.43 -2.23 -21.27
C PHE A 884 -18.05 -0.87 -20.71
N LEU A 885 -18.98 0.09 -20.68
CA LEU A 885 -18.70 1.45 -20.23
C LEU A 885 -18.37 1.51 -18.74
N VAL A 886 -19.12 0.78 -17.91
CA VAL A 886 -18.91 0.76 -16.45
C VAL A 886 -17.54 0.17 -16.11
N ARG A 887 -17.10 -0.87 -16.82
CA ARG A 887 -15.76 -1.44 -16.63
C ARG A 887 -14.66 -0.55 -17.22
N ALA A 888 -14.86 -0.03 -18.42
CA ALA A 888 -13.87 0.81 -19.11
C ALA A 888 -13.57 2.11 -18.35
N PHE A 889 -14.60 2.76 -17.81
CA PHE A 889 -14.46 4.07 -17.16
C PHE A 889 -14.63 4.02 -15.64
N ASN A 890 -14.69 2.82 -15.05
CA ASN A 890 -14.88 2.60 -13.61
C ASN A 890 -16.02 3.44 -13.01
N LEU A 891 -17.16 3.44 -13.70
CA LEU A 891 -18.29 4.32 -13.38
C LEU A 891 -18.95 3.89 -12.05
N PRO A 892 -19.31 4.82 -11.16
CA PRO A 892 -19.86 4.53 -9.84
C PRO A 892 -21.15 3.70 -9.89
#